data_AF-A0A316MSL7-F1
#
_entry.id   AF-A0A316MSL7-F1
#
_cell.length_a   1.000
_cell.length_b   1.000
_cell.length_c   1.000
_cell.angle_alpha   90.00
_cell.angle_beta   90.00
_cell.angle_gamma   90.00
#
_symmetry.space_group_name_H-M   'P 1'
#
loop_
_entity.id
_entity.type
_entity.pdbx_description
1 polymer ?
#
loop_
_entity_poly.entity_id
_entity_poly.type
_entity_poly.pdbx_seq_one_letter_code
_entity_poly.pdbx_strand_id
1 'polypeptide(L)'
;MKLNKLIFPSVALATVIAGCDDQIMEWQGSDPTVEASEIPLQLAEQIALYKPIKDYVSQYRPGLNLSLGMGADMYLDDPAYKAIVDENFTGVTLGNAMKMGSLMKSNGTIDFTTVDRVLAALPAGMKLYGHNMLWHTQQQQTYLKSLIAPEMKVEVSGDDVCINVISNSGFEDGTSAGWTGLWGKYTYVVEQPGHDSDYALHFTMTDETNVNYDCQLFWPTNLIVGETYAYSFYVKSDCNLTVQFMGQNESYGGIYKDSFTAGADWTYCTGEFVYDEKSTADICRVGIQFGGTPGSNLWVDDFKFGVKNDGPKNLCDNGNFADGTGGWTLQNTGAGVEVVEIGDAPSGNKNVLKMTASDASANAWDLQVISPEIPIMTPGAKVELSFYVKSDQAGQGRVSFNDALSNKWPWMNWTGSQSSWTEAFETSTGWTYIDVVLQNFSIDFEEGFTTWQFNLDFGYLPGVTYYIDNVMVTEVSEEPAQVKRRAGGITYVLKSAEEKKQILTDAMEQWIKGVAEHMGDRVDAWDVINEPITDGVPRWRGIDGVFGGTASDGTPDAAPEESEETGLVLNWASDAGNQHWYWGHYLGKDYAVKAFEFARTYAPNAKLFVNDYNLESNPAKLAELINFVKYIDENGAHVDGIGTQMHVNVNISKEQVDAMFKTLAATGKLIRITELDVAFGVEEGKTVTPSAQQLISQGDTYRMILSSYFENVPEAQQSAVTIWTLSDNKKEHEYWLKGDAPNIFDSNYQRKVAYKGVCDAIAGEDIAGTFSGEDWKNLHEKEEEVTE
;
A
#
# COMPACT_ATOMS: atom_id res chain seq x y z
N MET A 1 82.17 18.26 -56.56
CA MET A 1 82.50 19.21 -55.49
C MET A 1 81.53 20.37 -55.57
N LYS A 2 80.79 20.57 -54.47
CA LYS A 2 79.93 21.68 -54.02
C LYS A 2 80.02 23.01 -54.80
N LEU A 3 78.88 23.70 -55.00
CA LEU A 3 78.34 24.75 -54.10
C LEU A 3 77.16 25.51 -54.77
N ASN A 4 76.03 25.62 -54.05
CA ASN A 4 75.26 26.83 -53.70
C ASN A 4 75.02 27.92 -54.79
N LYS A 5 73.86 28.56 -54.99
CA LYS A 5 72.74 28.91 -54.07
C LYS A 5 71.70 29.75 -54.87
N LEU A 6 70.45 29.73 -54.41
CA LEU A 6 69.43 30.82 -54.38
C LEU A 6 68.53 31.14 -55.62
N ILE A 7 67.23 30.87 -55.40
CA ILE A 7 66.05 31.78 -55.49
C ILE A 7 65.24 31.87 -56.82
N PHE A 8 64.00 31.36 -56.70
CA PHE A 8 62.67 31.64 -57.31
C PHE A 8 62.36 33.12 -57.67
N PRO A 9 61.18 33.54 -58.23
CA PRO A 9 59.90 32.85 -58.60
C PRO A 9 59.47 33.20 -60.06
N SER A 10 58.33 32.84 -60.67
CA SER A 10 56.90 32.91 -60.31
C SER A 10 56.09 32.25 -61.47
N VAL A 11 55.19 31.29 -61.23
CA VAL A 11 53.69 31.43 -61.16
C VAL A 11 53.11 31.98 -62.49
N ALA A 12 52.19 31.36 -63.25
CA ALA A 12 51.17 30.31 -63.11
C ALA A 12 50.83 29.80 -64.55
N LEU A 13 49.99 28.82 -64.89
CA LEU A 13 48.86 28.11 -64.27
C LEU A 13 48.42 26.95 -65.21
N ALA A 14 47.95 25.82 -64.63
CA ALA A 14 46.89 24.89 -65.11
C ALA A 14 47.08 24.12 -66.44
N THR A 15 46.76 22.83 -66.60
CA THR A 15 45.99 21.84 -65.80
C THR A 15 46.19 20.45 -66.45
N VAL A 16 46.40 19.40 -65.64
CA VAL A 16 45.86 18.01 -65.72
C VAL A 16 46.74 17.16 -64.78
N ILE A 17 46.21 16.81 -63.61
CA ILE A 17 46.79 15.86 -62.65
C ILE A 17 45.62 14.97 -62.19
N ALA A 18 45.80 13.65 -62.30
CA ALA A 18 45.37 12.66 -61.30
C ALA A 18 45.77 11.26 -61.80
N GLY A 19 46.62 10.55 -61.05
CA GLY A 19 46.87 9.13 -61.26
C GLY A 19 48.24 8.67 -60.79
N CYS A 20 48.27 8.15 -59.56
CA CYS A 20 49.35 7.40 -58.89
C CYS A 20 50.47 8.22 -58.25
N ASP A 21 50.49 8.25 -56.91
CA ASP A 21 51.74 8.22 -56.16
C ASP A 21 51.55 7.43 -54.85
N ASP A 22 52.44 6.45 -54.66
CA ASP A 22 52.56 5.62 -53.47
C ASP A 22 53.11 6.48 -52.33
N GLN A 23 52.30 6.75 -51.31
CA GLN A 23 52.82 7.24 -50.04
C GLN A 23 52.88 6.11 -49.02
N ILE A 24 54.12 5.72 -48.76
CA ILE A 24 54.60 5.03 -47.56
C ILE A 24 53.86 5.61 -46.35
N MET A 25 53.10 4.76 -45.65
CA MET A 25 52.52 5.08 -44.35
C MET A 25 53.66 5.40 -43.37
N GLU A 26 53.89 6.69 -43.12
CA GLU A 26 54.66 7.13 -41.97
C GLU A 26 53.83 6.79 -40.72
N TRP A 27 54.28 5.78 -39.97
CA TRP A 27 53.74 5.52 -38.64
C TRP A 27 54.02 6.74 -37.76
N GLN A 28 53.00 7.58 -37.56
CA GLN A 28 53.04 8.58 -36.51
C GLN A 28 53.11 7.86 -35.16
N GLY A 29 53.96 8.35 -34.26
CA GLY A 29 53.96 7.90 -32.87
C GLY A 29 52.59 8.11 -32.23
N SER A 30 52.31 7.34 -31.17
CA SER A 30 51.02 7.33 -30.46
C SER A 30 50.44 8.73 -30.26
N ASP A 31 49.28 8.98 -30.87
CA ASP A 31 48.45 10.15 -30.62
C ASP A 31 47.83 10.02 -29.22
N PRO A 32 48.11 10.94 -28.28
CA PRO A 32 47.54 10.90 -26.94
C PRO A 32 46.03 11.23 -26.88
N THR A 33 45.36 11.38 -28.03
CA THR A 33 43.90 11.55 -28.14
C THR A 33 43.17 10.30 -28.65
N VAL A 34 43.89 9.22 -28.98
CA VAL A 34 43.29 7.93 -29.32
C VAL A 34 43.17 7.07 -28.07
N GLU A 35 42.00 7.14 -27.43
CA GLU A 35 41.61 6.25 -26.33
C GLU A 35 41.29 4.87 -26.92
N ALA A 36 42.21 3.91 -26.79
CA ALA A 36 42.00 2.55 -27.27
C ALA A 36 40.86 1.86 -26.49
N SER A 37 39.67 1.78 -27.09
CA SER A 37 38.52 1.04 -26.52
C SER A 37 37.76 0.17 -27.52
N GLU A 38 38.20 0.09 -28.77
CA GLU A 38 37.55 -0.76 -29.77
C GLU A 38 38.10 -2.19 -29.72
N ILE A 39 37.20 -3.17 -29.74
CA ILE A 39 37.60 -4.57 -29.98
C ILE A 39 38.32 -4.65 -31.34
N PRO A 40 39.26 -5.60 -31.52
CA PRO A 40 39.95 -5.74 -32.80
C PRO A 40 38.94 -5.84 -33.97
N LEU A 41 39.16 -5.09 -35.06
CA LEU A 41 38.22 -5.03 -36.20
C LEU A 41 37.79 -6.43 -36.67
N GLN A 42 38.74 -7.35 -36.78
CA GLN A 42 38.45 -8.74 -37.14
C GLN A 42 37.43 -9.40 -36.19
N LEU A 43 37.50 -9.14 -34.89
CA LEU A 43 36.54 -9.66 -33.92
C LEU A 43 35.16 -8.97 -34.06
N ALA A 44 35.14 -7.66 -34.34
CA ALA A 44 33.89 -6.94 -34.60
C ALA A 44 33.16 -7.49 -35.83
N GLU A 45 33.88 -7.69 -36.94
CA GLU A 45 33.33 -8.26 -38.17
C GLU A 45 32.89 -9.72 -37.96
N GLN A 46 33.64 -10.51 -37.17
CA GLN A 46 33.21 -11.86 -36.77
C GLN A 46 31.87 -11.83 -36.04
N ILE A 47 31.68 -10.92 -35.08
CA ILE A 47 30.45 -10.82 -34.28
C ILE A 47 29.26 -10.41 -35.18
N ALA A 48 29.50 -9.54 -36.17
CA ALA A 48 28.47 -9.12 -37.12
C ALA A 48 27.91 -10.31 -37.94
N LEU A 49 28.72 -11.34 -38.21
CA LEU A 49 28.31 -12.55 -38.94
C LEU A 49 27.45 -13.53 -38.14
N TYR A 50 27.35 -13.40 -36.81
CA TYR A 50 26.51 -14.30 -36.03
C TYR A 50 25.03 -14.18 -36.45
N LYS A 51 24.30 -15.27 -36.34
CA LYS A 51 22.85 -15.31 -36.59
C LYS A 51 22.07 -15.00 -35.31
N PRO A 52 20.76 -14.77 -35.39
CA PRO A 52 19.91 -14.69 -34.20
C PRO A 52 20.09 -15.88 -33.25
N ILE A 53 20.11 -15.64 -31.94
CA ILE A 53 20.49 -16.68 -30.96
C ILE A 53 19.56 -17.89 -31.03
N LYS A 54 18.25 -17.67 -31.22
CA LYS A 54 17.26 -18.75 -31.37
C LYS A 54 17.53 -19.72 -32.53
N ASP A 55 18.26 -19.30 -33.57
CA ASP A 55 18.64 -20.19 -34.67
C ASP A 55 19.65 -21.23 -34.19
N TYR A 56 20.61 -20.80 -33.38
CA TYR A 56 21.57 -21.70 -32.72
C TYR A 56 20.89 -22.59 -31.68
N VAL A 57 19.93 -22.06 -30.93
CA VAL A 57 19.10 -22.88 -30.03
C VAL A 57 18.38 -23.96 -30.83
N SER A 58 17.69 -23.61 -31.91
CA SER A 58 16.98 -24.59 -32.74
C SER A 58 17.91 -25.66 -33.33
N GLN A 59 19.14 -25.30 -33.70
CA GLN A 59 20.10 -26.21 -34.32
C GLN A 59 20.77 -27.14 -33.31
N TYR A 60 21.21 -26.59 -32.18
CA TYR A 60 22.09 -27.31 -31.24
C TYR A 60 21.39 -27.74 -29.96
N ARG A 61 20.32 -27.04 -29.54
CA ARG A 61 19.59 -27.28 -28.29
C ARG A 61 18.07 -27.05 -28.43
N PRO A 62 17.36 -27.78 -29.32
CA PRO A 62 15.97 -27.49 -29.66
C PRO A 62 14.98 -27.59 -28.48
N GLY A 63 15.36 -28.23 -27.37
CA GLY A 63 14.57 -28.29 -26.14
C GLY A 63 14.75 -27.10 -25.19
N LEU A 64 15.79 -26.28 -25.37
CA LEU A 64 16.11 -25.16 -24.49
C LEU A 64 15.15 -23.99 -24.74
N ASN A 65 14.53 -23.48 -23.68
CA ASN A 65 13.88 -22.19 -23.72
C ASN A 65 14.90 -21.09 -23.39
N LEU A 66 15.34 -20.35 -24.41
CA LEU A 66 16.14 -19.13 -24.23
C LEU A 66 15.18 -17.94 -24.11
N SER A 67 15.24 -17.29 -22.96
CA SER A 67 14.31 -16.26 -22.54
C SER A 67 15.01 -14.91 -22.32
N LEU A 68 14.24 -13.83 -22.35
CA LEU A 68 14.70 -12.49 -22.01
C LEU A 68 13.85 -11.90 -20.89
N GLY A 69 14.48 -11.38 -19.83
CA GLY A 69 13.85 -10.45 -18.89
C GLY A 69 13.78 -9.07 -19.51
N MET A 70 12.58 -8.52 -19.69
CA MET A 70 12.38 -7.29 -20.44
C MET A 70 11.41 -6.32 -19.77
N GLY A 71 11.61 -5.03 -20.01
CA GLY A 71 10.65 -3.98 -19.67
C GLY A 71 9.43 -4.03 -20.59
N ALA A 72 8.24 -4.09 -19.99
CA ALA A 72 6.98 -4.17 -20.74
C ALA A 72 6.71 -2.92 -21.59
N ASP A 73 7.04 -1.75 -21.04
CA ASP A 73 6.98 -0.45 -21.70
C ASP A 73 7.94 -0.38 -22.90
N MET A 74 9.19 -0.80 -22.72
CA MET A 74 10.18 -0.82 -23.80
C MET A 74 9.75 -1.73 -24.96
N TYR A 75 9.22 -2.91 -24.65
CA TYR A 75 8.71 -3.82 -25.69
C TYR A 75 7.52 -3.26 -26.47
N LEU A 76 6.68 -2.44 -25.83
CA LEU A 76 5.51 -1.84 -26.47
C LEU A 76 5.86 -0.58 -27.27
N ASP A 77 6.79 0.24 -26.76
CA ASP A 77 6.98 1.61 -27.23
C ASP A 77 8.26 1.80 -28.07
N ASP A 78 9.20 0.85 -28.06
CA ASP A 78 10.41 0.85 -28.89
C ASP A 78 10.37 -0.27 -29.96
N PRO A 79 10.08 0.06 -31.24
CA PRO A 79 10.03 -0.93 -32.32
C PRO A 79 11.35 -1.65 -32.59
N ALA A 80 12.50 -1.00 -32.35
CA ALA A 80 13.82 -1.60 -32.55
C ALA A 80 14.10 -2.63 -31.45
N TYR A 81 13.78 -2.27 -30.20
CA TYR A 81 13.82 -3.20 -29.06
C TYR A 81 12.99 -4.44 -29.35
N LYS A 82 11.71 -4.24 -29.68
CA LYS A 82 10.77 -5.33 -29.99
C LYS A 82 11.27 -6.24 -31.11
N ALA A 83 11.79 -5.66 -32.20
CA ALA A 83 12.29 -6.44 -33.33
C ALA A 83 13.43 -7.39 -32.91
N ILE A 84 14.36 -6.90 -32.09
CA ILE A 84 15.52 -7.69 -31.62
C ILE A 84 15.07 -8.77 -30.64
N VAL A 85 14.13 -8.47 -29.74
CA VAL A 85 13.55 -9.46 -28.82
C VAL A 85 12.90 -10.60 -29.62
N ASP A 86 12.01 -10.27 -30.56
CA ASP A 86 11.29 -11.24 -31.38
C ASP A 86 12.25 -12.04 -32.29
N GLU A 87 13.34 -11.43 -32.74
CA GLU A 87 14.35 -12.07 -33.57
C GLU A 87 15.22 -13.06 -32.77
N ASN A 88 15.57 -12.79 -31.52
CA ASN A 88 16.61 -13.55 -30.81
C ASN A 88 16.13 -14.57 -29.78
N PHE A 89 14.93 -14.39 -29.21
CA PHE A 89 14.48 -15.16 -28.05
C PHE A 89 13.28 -16.06 -28.34
N THR A 90 13.13 -17.10 -27.54
CA THR A 90 12.01 -18.08 -27.60
C THR A 90 11.05 -17.95 -26.41
N GLY A 91 11.41 -17.17 -25.41
CA GLY A 91 10.56 -16.82 -24.29
C GLY A 91 10.88 -15.44 -23.72
N VAL A 92 10.00 -14.97 -22.85
CA VAL A 92 10.15 -13.68 -22.15
C VAL A 92 9.71 -13.78 -20.69
N THR A 93 10.28 -12.90 -19.87
CA THR A 93 9.88 -12.58 -18.51
C THR A 93 9.59 -11.08 -18.44
N LEU A 94 8.41 -10.66 -18.00
CA LEU A 94 8.00 -9.24 -18.06
C LEU A 94 8.51 -8.37 -16.89
N GLY A 95 9.78 -8.55 -16.49
CA GLY A 95 10.45 -7.72 -15.50
C GLY A 95 9.60 -7.43 -14.26
N ASN A 96 9.31 -6.14 -14.02
CA ASN A 96 8.45 -5.71 -12.91
C ASN A 96 6.94 -5.81 -13.19
N ALA A 97 6.51 -5.85 -14.45
CA ALA A 97 5.11 -5.67 -14.83
C ALA A 97 4.16 -6.77 -14.32
N MET A 98 4.69 -7.93 -13.94
CA MET A 98 3.92 -9.05 -13.38
C MET A 98 4.07 -9.21 -11.86
N LYS A 99 4.82 -8.33 -11.20
CA LYS A 99 5.01 -8.35 -9.75
C LYS A 99 3.82 -7.72 -9.05
N MET A 100 3.54 -8.15 -7.81
CA MET A 100 2.39 -7.70 -7.03
C MET A 100 2.32 -6.17 -6.93
N GLY A 101 3.42 -5.48 -6.64
CA GLY A 101 3.44 -4.02 -6.50
C GLY A 101 3.21 -3.24 -7.81
N SER A 102 3.31 -3.89 -8.98
CA SER A 102 2.95 -3.28 -10.26
C SER A 102 1.50 -3.56 -10.66
N LEU A 103 1.04 -4.77 -10.39
CA LEU A 103 -0.31 -5.22 -10.76
C LEU A 103 -1.37 -4.80 -9.74
N MET A 104 -1.06 -4.72 -8.45
CA MET A 104 -2.04 -4.47 -7.40
C MET A 104 -1.99 -3.01 -6.92
N LYS A 105 -3.16 -2.35 -6.89
CA LYS A 105 -3.32 -1.01 -6.29
C LYS A 105 -3.44 -1.09 -4.77
N SER A 106 -3.31 0.05 -4.08
CA SER A 106 -3.42 0.16 -2.61
C SER A 106 -4.73 -0.36 -2.01
N ASN A 107 -5.82 -0.39 -2.79
CA ASN A 107 -7.12 -0.94 -2.38
C ASN A 107 -7.29 -2.44 -2.66
N GLY A 108 -6.25 -3.13 -3.17
CA GLY A 108 -6.29 -4.56 -3.50
C GLY A 108 -6.79 -4.90 -4.91
N THR A 109 -7.23 -3.91 -5.70
CA THR A 109 -7.65 -4.15 -7.10
C THR A 109 -6.44 -4.46 -7.99
N ILE A 110 -6.61 -5.39 -8.93
CA ILE A 110 -5.56 -5.83 -9.86
C ILE A 110 -5.77 -5.19 -11.24
N ASP A 111 -4.71 -4.65 -11.82
CA ASP A 111 -4.68 -3.94 -13.10
C ASP A 111 -3.77 -4.65 -14.10
N PHE A 112 -4.36 -5.37 -15.04
CA PHE A 112 -3.66 -6.12 -16.08
C PHE A 112 -3.40 -5.33 -17.36
N THR A 113 -3.75 -4.04 -17.42
CA THR A 113 -3.78 -3.25 -18.66
C THR A 113 -2.46 -3.33 -19.45
N THR A 114 -1.33 -3.17 -18.77
CA THR A 114 -0.01 -3.23 -19.42
C THR A 114 0.35 -4.64 -19.85
N VAL A 115 0.09 -5.64 -19.01
CA VAL A 115 0.39 -7.05 -19.30
C VAL A 115 -0.43 -7.53 -20.51
N ASP A 116 -1.71 -7.23 -20.57
CA ASP A 116 -2.59 -7.62 -21.68
C ASP A 116 -2.14 -7.02 -23.01
N ARG A 117 -1.67 -5.77 -23.00
CA ARG A 117 -1.07 -5.13 -24.19
C ARG A 117 0.16 -5.88 -24.66
N VAL A 118 1.05 -6.29 -23.74
CA VAL A 118 2.23 -7.08 -24.10
C VAL A 118 1.81 -8.43 -24.66
N LEU A 119 0.91 -9.16 -23.99
CA LEU A 119 0.44 -10.48 -24.44
C LEU A 119 -0.17 -10.44 -25.84
N ALA A 120 -0.89 -9.36 -26.18
CA ALA A 120 -1.45 -9.16 -27.51
C ALA A 120 -0.37 -8.85 -28.57
N ALA A 121 0.76 -8.28 -28.17
CA ALA A 121 1.86 -7.91 -29.05
C ALA A 121 2.92 -9.04 -29.23
N LEU A 122 2.95 -10.02 -28.33
CA LEU A 122 3.88 -11.15 -28.40
C LEU A 122 3.60 -12.06 -29.62
N PRO A 123 4.63 -12.52 -30.34
CA PRO A 123 4.45 -13.47 -31.43
C PRO A 123 3.95 -14.81 -30.92
N ALA A 124 3.25 -15.55 -31.79
CA ALA A 124 2.75 -16.88 -31.45
C ALA A 124 3.90 -17.85 -31.13
N GLY A 125 3.75 -18.63 -30.04
CA GLY A 125 4.75 -19.59 -29.60
C GLY A 125 5.86 -19.02 -28.71
N MET A 126 5.88 -17.71 -28.46
CA MET A 126 6.75 -17.11 -27.43
C MET A 126 6.31 -17.62 -26.06
N LYS A 127 7.23 -18.28 -25.35
CA LYS A 127 6.99 -18.76 -23.98
C LYS A 127 6.99 -17.60 -22.99
N LEU A 128 6.22 -17.73 -21.91
CA LEU A 128 6.13 -16.70 -20.88
C LEU A 128 6.47 -17.28 -19.51
N TYR A 129 7.38 -16.59 -18.83
CA TYR A 129 7.74 -16.87 -17.45
C TYR A 129 7.16 -15.79 -16.54
N GLY A 130 6.35 -16.19 -15.57
CA GLY A 130 5.74 -15.30 -14.60
C GLY A 130 6.70 -15.03 -13.45
N HIS A 131 7.14 -13.78 -13.32
CA HIS A 131 8.05 -13.34 -12.28
C HIS A 131 7.45 -12.08 -11.61
N ASN A 132 6.82 -12.20 -10.45
CA ASN A 132 6.63 -13.38 -9.60
C ASN A 132 5.30 -13.26 -8.83
N MET A 133 4.87 -14.34 -8.16
CA MET A 133 3.66 -14.29 -7.34
C MET A 133 3.93 -13.63 -5.97
N LEU A 134 4.91 -14.12 -5.21
CA LEU A 134 5.26 -13.54 -3.91
C LEU A 134 6.72 -13.06 -3.91
N TRP A 135 6.93 -11.79 -3.58
CA TRP A 135 8.27 -11.21 -3.36
C TRP A 135 8.26 -10.06 -2.35
N HIS A 136 9.23 -10.08 -1.44
CA HIS A 136 9.24 -9.18 -0.28
C HIS A 136 9.43 -7.71 -0.64
N THR A 137 10.22 -7.42 -1.67
CA THR A 137 10.57 -6.06 -2.10
C THR A 137 9.39 -5.32 -2.74
N GLN A 138 8.44 -6.02 -3.34
CA GLN A 138 7.30 -5.42 -4.06
C GLN A 138 5.97 -6.10 -3.77
N GLN A 139 5.71 -6.48 -2.51
CA GLN A 139 4.35 -6.80 -2.09
C GLN A 139 3.54 -5.50 -1.86
N GLN A 140 2.21 -5.56 -1.98
CA GLN A 140 1.38 -4.37 -1.78
C GLN A 140 1.14 -4.07 -0.29
N GLN A 141 2.14 -3.48 0.36
CA GLN A 141 2.18 -3.30 1.82
C GLN A 141 0.98 -2.50 2.36
N THR A 142 0.54 -1.45 1.67
CA THR A 142 -0.62 -0.64 2.08
C THR A 142 -1.90 -1.48 2.16
N TYR A 143 -2.12 -2.35 1.18
CA TYR A 143 -3.26 -3.25 1.15
C TYR A 143 -3.14 -4.31 2.25
N LEU A 144 -1.99 -4.97 2.37
CA LEU A 144 -1.80 -6.01 3.39
C LEU A 144 -1.93 -5.47 4.82
N LYS A 145 -1.42 -4.26 5.07
CA LYS A 145 -1.58 -3.57 6.35
C LYS A 145 -3.05 -3.25 6.63
N SER A 146 -3.81 -2.75 5.65
CA SER A 146 -5.21 -2.36 5.87
C SER A 146 -6.09 -3.56 6.25
N LEU A 147 -5.80 -4.73 5.69
CA LEU A 147 -6.53 -5.97 6.02
C LEU A 147 -6.38 -6.37 7.49
N ILE A 148 -5.18 -6.26 8.04
CA ILE A 148 -4.85 -6.69 9.41
C ILE A 148 -4.94 -5.57 10.45
N ALA A 149 -5.05 -4.32 10.03
CA ALA A 149 -5.15 -3.17 10.92
C ALA A 149 -6.35 -3.37 11.88
N PRO A 150 -6.20 -3.04 13.16
CA PRO A 150 -7.27 -3.20 14.13
C PRO A 150 -8.42 -2.26 13.78
N GLU A 151 -9.63 -2.65 14.14
CA GLU A 151 -10.81 -1.83 13.90
C GLU A 151 -10.77 -0.61 14.82
N MET A 152 -10.85 0.58 14.25
CA MET A 152 -10.83 1.82 15.01
C MET A 152 -12.20 2.03 15.67
N LYS A 153 -12.24 2.07 17.00
CA LYS A 153 -13.38 2.49 17.80
C LYS A 153 -13.19 3.94 18.24
N VAL A 154 -14.24 4.73 18.12
CA VAL A 154 -14.20 6.11 18.57
C VAL A 154 -15.30 6.31 19.58
N GLU A 155 -14.92 6.71 20.79
CA GLU A 155 -15.88 7.21 21.77
C GLU A 155 -16.29 8.62 21.34
N VAL A 156 -17.54 8.75 20.93
CA VAL A 156 -18.10 9.99 20.42
C VAL A 156 -18.77 10.73 21.57
N SER A 157 -18.30 11.94 21.88
CA SER A 157 -19.08 12.85 22.72
C SER A 157 -20.23 13.40 21.88
N GLY A 158 -21.45 13.46 22.43
CA GLY A 158 -22.64 13.93 21.70
C GLY A 158 -22.54 15.38 21.18
N ASP A 159 -21.52 16.13 21.61
CA ASP A 159 -21.28 17.52 21.25
C ASP A 159 -20.22 17.67 20.12
N ASP A 160 -19.56 16.59 19.70
CA ASP A 160 -18.52 16.65 18.66
C ASP A 160 -19.10 16.61 17.24
N VAL A 161 -18.61 17.49 16.35
CA VAL A 161 -19.06 17.57 14.95
C VAL A 161 -18.58 16.40 14.08
N CYS A 162 -17.58 15.66 14.55
CA CYS A 162 -16.97 14.54 13.84
C CYS A 162 -16.55 13.42 14.79
N ILE A 163 -16.50 12.21 14.24
CA ILE A 163 -15.82 11.05 14.79
C ILE A 163 -14.32 11.37 14.75
N ASN A 164 -13.78 11.96 15.81
CA ASN A 164 -12.42 12.49 15.81
C ASN A 164 -11.36 11.38 15.64
N VAL A 165 -10.52 11.51 14.60
CA VAL A 165 -9.40 10.61 14.29
C VAL A 165 -8.02 11.19 14.66
N ILE A 166 -7.99 12.36 15.31
CA ILE A 166 -6.75 12.99 15.77
C ILE A 166 -6.54 12.62 17.25
N SER A 167 -5.49 11.85 17.50
CA SER A 167 -5.03 11.59 18.87
C SER A 167 -4.29 12.82 19.42
N ASN A 168 -4.40 13.06 20.73
CA ASN A 168 -3.81 14.23 21.38
C ASN A 168 -4.24 15.56 20.72
N SER A 169 -5.52 15.67 20.34
CA SER A 169 -6.08 16.85 19.65
C SER A 169 -5.92 18.16 20.42
N GLY A 170 -5.83 18.07 21.75
CA GLY A 170 -5.62 19.22 22.66
C GLY A 170 -4.20 19.34 23.22
N PHE A 171 -3.22 18.58 22.72
CA PHE A 171 -1.80 18.70 23.11
C PHE A 171 -1.47 18.45 24.60
N GLU A 172 -2.35 17.78 25.33
CA GLU A 172 -2.29 17.59 26.79
C GLU A 172 -1.17 16.63 27.25
N ASP A 173 -0.55 15.89 26.34
CA ASP A 173 0.68 15.15 26.63
C ASP A 173 1.95 16.03 26.64
N GLY A 174 1.80 17.33 26.31
CA GLY A 174 2.89 18.30 26.23
C GLY A 174 3.75 18.17 24.97
N THR A 175 3.28 17.43 23.96
CA THR A 175 3.99 17.14 22.72
C THR A 175 3.11 17.39 21.49
N SER A 176 3.75 17.48 20.32
CA SER A 176 3.07 17.51 19.01
C SER A 176 3.14 16.16 18.29
N ALA A 177 3.30 15.05 19.04
CA ALA A 177 3.45 13.72 18.47
C ALA A 177 2.30 13.37 17.50
N GLY A 178 2.64 12.79 16.35
CA GLY A 178 1.69 12.44 15.29
C GLY A 178 1.43 13.55 14.27
N TRP A 179 1.66 14.81 14.61
CA TRP A 179 1.55 15.92 13.67
C TRP A 179 2.76 15.97 12.72
N THR A 180 2.49 16.32 11.46
CA THR A 180 3.44 16.45 10.35
C THR A 180 3.30 17.84 9.71
N GLY A 181 4.10 18.17 8.69
CA GLY A 181 4.11 19.52 8.10
C GLY A 181 4.98 20.51 8.85
N LEU A 182 5.70 20.06 9.89
CA LEU A 182 6.55 20.84 10.79
C LEU A 182 7.89 21.29 10.16
N TRP A 183 7.86 21.66 8.89
CA TRP A 183 9.00 22.14 8.08
C TRP A 183 8.68 23.46 7.35
N GLY A 184 7.62 24.15 7.77
CA GLY A 184 7.24 25.45 7.22
C GLY A 184 8.12 26.60 7.70
N LYS A 185 7.82 27.81 7.23
CA LYS A 185 8.54 29.04 7.60
C LYS A 185 8.12 29.58 8.97
N TYR A 186 8.25 28.75 10.01
CA TYR A 186 7.87 29.05 11.38
C TYR A 186 8.72 28.27 12.41
N THR A 187 8.71 28.71 13.66
CA THR A 187 9.07 27.90 14.83
C THR A 187 7.81 27.51 15.60
N TYR A 188 7.84 26.43 16.37
CA TYR A 188 6.70 26.01 17.18
C TYR A 188 7.10 25.49 18.56
N VAL A 189 6.15 25.53 19.49
CA VAL A 189 6.25 24.97 20.85
C VAL A 189 4.87 24.55 21.34
N VAL A 190 4.79 23.53 22.19
CA VAL A 190 3.56 23.23 22.96
C VAL A 190 3.67 23.94 24.30
N GLU A 191 2.75 24.86 24.59
CA GLU A 191 2.83 25.74 25.77
C GLU A 191 1.45 26.01 26.40
N GLN A 192 1.46 26.57 27.61
CA GLN A 192 0.26 26.96 28.36
C GLN A 192 -0.05 28.46 28.20
N PRO A 193 -1.33 28.90 28.28
CA PRO A 193 -2.53 28.08 28.47
C PRO A 193 -3.17 27.65 27.15
N GLY A 194 -3.79 26.47 27.16
CA GLY A 194 -4.72 26.03 26.12
C GLY A 194 -6.12 26.69 26.23
N HIS A 195 -7.02 26.27 25.35
CA HIS A 195 -8.42 26.64 25.32
C HIS A 195 -9.23 25.65 26.19
N ASP A 196 -9.62 26.06 27.40
CA ASP A 196 -10.28 25.20 28.39
C ASP A 196 -9.48 23.91 28.75
N SER A 197 -8.19 23.91 28.43
CA SER A 197 -7.18 22.85 28.61
C SER A 197 -5.86 23.44 29.12
N ASP A 198 -4.88 22.59 29.44
CA ASP A 198 -3.59 23.06 29.93
C ASP A 198 -2.70 23.57 28.79
N TYR A 199 -2.65 22.87 27.65
CA TYR A 199 -1.68 23.10 26.58
C TYR A 199 -2.32 23.45 25.22
N ALA A 200 -1.58 24.20 24.40
CA ALA A 200 -1.90 24.43 22.99
C ALA A 200 -0.62 24.45 22.15
N LEU A 201 -0.77 24.23 20.84
CA LEU A 201 0.32 24.34 19.88
C LEU A 201 0.49 25.80 19.43
N HIS A 202 1.62 26.40 19.76
CA HIS A 202 1.99 27.77 19.42
C HIS A 202 2.98 27.80 18.27
N PHE A 203 2.67 28.57 17.23
CA PHE A 203 3.52 28.88 16.10
C PHE A 203 3.96 30.34 16.12
N THR A 204 5.24 30.58 15.81
CA THR A 204 5.80 31.90 15.51
C THR A 204 6.34 31.92 14.09
N MET A 205 5.81 32.79 13.24
CA MET A 205 6.17 32.83 11.82
C MET A 205 7.49 33.57 11.61
N THR A 206 8.36 33.02 10.76
CA THR A 206 9.66 33.65 10.47
C THR A 206 9.51 34.82 9.49
N ASP A 207 10.58 35.61 9.37
CA ASP A 207 10.65 36.73 8.43
C ASP A 207 10.57 36.31 6.94
N GLU A 208 10.63 35.01 6.65
CA GLU A 208 10.62 34.46 5.29
C GLU A 208 9.21 34.16 4.74
N THR A 209 8.19 34.24 5.60
CA THR A 209 6.79 33.96 5.22
C THR A 209 6.20 35.12 4.40
N ASN A 210 5.56 34.81 3.27
CA ASN A 210 4.97 35.79 2.35
C ASN A 210 3.56 35.41 1.89
N VAL A 211 3.22 34.12 1.92
CA VAL A 211 1.96 33.58 1.41
C VAL A 211 1.41 32.51 2.37
N ASN A 212 0.10 32.27 2.31
CA ASN A 212 -0.60 31.44 3.30
C ASN A 212 -0.06 29.99 3.38
N TYR A 213 0.32 29.40 2.24
CA TYR A 213 0.86 28.03 2.20
C TYR A 213 2.32 27.91 2.70
N ASP A 214 3.00 29.00 3.06
CA ASP A 214 4.36 28.96 3.62
C ASP A 214 4.42 28.29 5.00
N CYS A 215 3.29 28.23 5.69
CA CYS A 215 3.16 27.66 7.02
C CYS A 215 1.96 26.70 7.03
N GLN A 216 2.20 25.42 7.31
CA GLN A 216 1.21 24.36 7.28
C GLN A 216 1.39 23.41 8.47
N LEU A 217 0.30 22.80 8.91
CA LEU A 217 0.26 21.76 9.93
C LEU A 217 -0.64 20.64 9.40
N PHE A 218 -0.21 19.38 9.52
CA PHE A 218 -0.91 18.23 8.96
C PHE A 218 -1.03 17.06 9.93
N TRP A 219 -2.15 16.36 9.86
CA TRP A 219 -2.38 15.03 10.40
C TRP A 219 -2.44 14.00 9.26
N PRO A 220 -1.67 12.90 9.32
CA PRO A 220 -1.77 11.81 8.35
C PRO A 220 -3.15 11.14 8.40
N THR A 221 -3.79 10.92 7.25
CA THR A 221 -5.11 10.28 7.18
C THR A 221 -5.39 9.74 5.77
N ASN A 222 -6.35 8.84 5.62
CA ASN A 222 -6.86 8.41 4.31
C ASN A 222 -8.37 8.63 4.27
N LEU A 223 -8.85 9.25 3.19
CA LEU A 223 -10.27 9.54 3.01
C LEU A 223 -10.97 8.46 2.19
N ILE A 224 -12.22 8.14 2.55
CA ILE A 224 -13.06 7.15 1.86
C ILE A 224 -14.03 7.87 0.93
N VAL A 225 -13.99 7.51 -0.35
CA VAL A 225 -14.88 8.10 -1.37
C VAL A 225 -16.33 7.78 -1.02
N GLY A 226 -17.18 8.81 -0.99
CA GLY A 226 -18.60 8.74 -0.66
C GLY A 226 -18.93 9.22 0.76
N GLU A 227 -17.94 9.33 1.65
CA GLU A 227 -18.15 9.73 3.04
C GLU A 227 -18.23 11.25 3.22
N THR A 228 -18.97 11.67 4.26
CA THR A 228 -18.99 13.08 4.71
C THR A 228 -18.03 13.23 5.88
N TYR A 229 -17.08 14.15 5.75
CA TYR A 229 -16.12 14.49 6.79
C TYR A 229 -16.45 15.84 7.42
N ALA A 230 -16.15 16.00 8.69
CA ALA A 230 -16.24 17.27 9.40
C ALA A 230 -14.97 17.54 10.22
N TYR A 231 -14.76 18.81 10.53
CA TYR A 231 -13.65 19.28 11.34
C TYR A 231 -14.09 20.34 12.33
N SER A 232 -13.37 20.42 13.44
CA SER A 232 -13.45 21.54 14.37
C SER A 232 -12.12 21.81 15.02
N PHE A 233 -11.78 23.06 15.29
CA PHE A 233 -10.57 23.43 16.01
C PHE A 233 -10.69 24.85 16.56
N TYR A 234 -9.91 25.18 17.57
CA TYR A 234 -9.81 26.54 18.10
C TYR A 234 -8.51 27.20 17.63
N VAL A 235 -8.61 28.47 17.22
CA VAL A 235 -7.44 29.29 16.87
C VAL A 235 -7.46 30.64 17.55
N LYS A 236 -6.26 31.16 17.82
CA LYS A 236 -6.04 32.52 18.31
C LYS A 236 -4.77 33.08 17.69
N SER A 237 -4.70 34.38 17.45
CA SER A 237 -3.52 35.07 16.92
C SER A 237 -3.40 36.50 17.44
N ASP A 238 -2.19 37.04 17.43
CA ASP A 238 -1.89 38.42 17.80
C ASP A 238 -2.17 39.46 16.70
N CYS A 239 -2.45 39.03 15.45
CA CYS A 239 -2.55 39.95 14.32
C CYS A 239 -3.65 39.64 13.29
N ASN A 240 -4.75 38.98 13.67
CA ASN A 240 -5.86 38.64 12.77
C ASN A 240 -5.41 37.77 11.58
N LEU A 241 -4.74 36.65 11.85
CA LEU A 241 -4.24 35.73 10.82
C LEU A 241 -5.37 35.02 10.07
N THR A 242 -5.17 34.79 8.77
CA THR A 242 -6.06 33.94 7.98
C THR A 242 -5.61 32.48 8.08
N VAL A 243 -6.48 31.61 8.59
CA VAL A 243 -6.24 30.16 8.71
C VAL A 243 -7.21 29.45 7.78
N GLN A 244 -6.74 28.54 6.94
CA GLN A 244 -7.60 27.79 6.02
C GLN A 244 -7.45 26.28 6.24
N PHE A 245 -8.58 25.58 6.33
CA PHE A 245 -8.59 24.11 6.35
C PHE A 245 -8.25 23.53 4.98
N MET A 246 -7.41 22.51 4.96
CA MET A 246 -6.98 21.85 3.72
C MET A 246 -6.67 20.36 3.90
N GLY A 247 -6.64 19.63 2.78
CA GLY A 247 -6.10 18.28 2.67
C GLY A 247 -5.15 18.17 1.48
N GLN A 248 -4.21 17.22 1.52
CA GLN A 248 -3.16 17.08 0.51
C GLN A 248 -2.78 15.62 0.25
N ASN A 249 -2.38 15.31 -0.98
CA ASN A 249 -1.75 14.04 -1.37
C ASN A 249 -0.21 14.16 -1.42
N GLU A 250 0.48 13.06 -1.73
CA GLU A 250 1.94 13.02 -1.83
C GLU A 250 2.51 13.90 -2.97
N SER A 251 1.73 14.13 -4.02
CA SER A 251 2.08 14.96 -5.18
C SER A 251 1.66 16.44 -5.02
N TYR A 252 1.34 16.88 -3.80
CA TYR A 252 0.90 18.24 -3.47
C TYR A 252 -0.46 18.68 -4.06
N GLY A 253 -1.21 17.79 -4.70
CA GLY A 253 -2.61 18.01 -5.04
C GLY A 253 -3.47 18.02 -3.77
N GLY A 254 -4.40 18.97 -3.65
CA GLY A 254 -5.12 19.17 -2.40
C GLY A 254 -6.57 19.60 -2.53
N ILE A 255 -7.26 19.51 -1.40
CA ILE A 255 -8.59 20.09 -1.18
C ILE A 255 -8.44 21.32 -0.28
N TYR A 256 -9.15 22.39 -0.62
CA TYR A 256 -9.14 23.64 0.15
C TYR A 256 -10.58 23.97 0.52
N LYS A 257 -10.82 24.19 1.82
CA LYS A 257 -12.16 24.44 2.37
C LYS A 257 -12.22 25.82 3.01
N ASP A 258 -12.94 25.94 4.12
CA ASP A 258 -13.24 27.22 4.74
C ASP A 258 -11.99 27.94 5.24
N SER A 259 -12.02 29.27 5.14
CA SER A 259 -11.02 30.18 5.67
C SER A 259 -11.60 30.95 6.85
N PHE A 260 -10.84 31.01 7.93
CA PHE A 260 -11.18 31.62 9.20
C PHE A 260 -10.20 32.75 9.52
N THR A 261 -10.62 33.68 10.37
CA THR A 261 -9.75 34.74 10.90
C THR A 261 -9.49 34.48 12.36
N ALA A 262 -8.24 34.18 12.71
CA ALA A 262 -7.78 34.00 14.08
C ALA A 262 -7.51 35.38 14.69
N GLY A 263 -8.35 35.83 15.62
CA GLY A 263 -8.18 37.09 16.34
C GLY A 263 -7.49 36.92 17.69
N ALA A 264 -7.47 38.00 18.49
CA ALA A 264 -6.85 37.99 19.82
C ALA A 264 -7.51 37.04 20.83
N ASP A 265 -8.77 36.67 20.58
CA ASP A 265 -9.54 35.71 21.36
C ASP A 265 -9.64 34.37 20.62
N TRP A 266 -9.81 33.28 21.37
CA TRP A 266 -10.05 31.95 20.80
C TRP A 266 -11.29 31.94 19.92
N THR A 267 -11.11 31.47 18.70
CA THR A 267 -12.13 31.40 17.66
C THR A 267 -12.41 29.94 17.35
N TYR A 268 -13.64 29.49 17.55
CA TYR A 268 -14.08 28.17 17.14
C TYR A 268 -14.26 28.13 15.62
N CYS A 269 -13.52 27.26 14.95
CA CYS A 269 -13.58 27.03 13.52
C CYS A 269 -14.17 25.65 13.26
N THR A 270 -15.15 25.55 12.38
CA THR A 270 -15.76 24.27 12.01
C THR A 270 -16.26 24.29 10.56
N GLY A 271 -16.33 23.12 9.95
CA GLY A 271 -16.87 22.91 8.61
C GLY A 271 -17.02 21.44 8.29
N GLU A 272 -17.63 21.15 7.14
CA GLU A 272 -17.84 19.79 6.63
C GLU A 272 -17.70 19.72 5.12
N PHE A 273 -17.40 18.54 4.60
CA PHE A 273 -17.36 18.27 3.16
C PHE A 273 -17.58 16.80 2.83
N VAL A 274 -18.14 16.54 1.66
CA VAL A 274 -18.19 15.19 1.08
C VAL A 274 -16.91 14.93 0.29
N TYR A 275 -16.28 13.78 0.50
CA TYR A 275 -15.14 13.33 -0.31
C TYR A 275 -15.64 12.45 -1.46
N ASP A 276 -15.66 12.97 -2.68
CA ASP A 276 -16.31 12.32 -3.84
C ASP A 276 -15.31 11.91 -4.94
N GLU A 277 -15.77 11.13 -5.93
CA GLU A 277 -14.95 10.66 -7.07
C GLU A 277 -14.35 11.80 -7.92
N LYS A 278 -14.88 13.02 -7.78
CA LYS A 278 -14.36 14.23 -8.45
C LYS A 278 -13.23 14.88 -7.66
N SER A 279 -13.02 14.47 -6.41
CA SER A 279 -11.89 14.86 -5.58
C SER A 279 -10.69 13.98 -5.97
N THR A 280 -10.10 14.26 -7.13
CA THR A 280 -9.11 13.42 -7.86
C THR A 280 -7.74 13.26 -7.19
N ALA A 281 -7.61 13.53 -5.89
CA ALA A 281 -6.36 13.41 -5.16
C ALA A 281 -6.55 12.35 -4.07
N ASP A 282 -5.70 11.32 -4.08
CA ASP A 282 -5.55 10.36 -2.97
C ASP A 282 -5.04 11.12 -1.72
N ILE A 283 -5.94 11.81 -1.02
CA ILE A 283 -5.59 12.67 0.10
C ILE A 283 -5.02 11.79 1.22
N CYS A 284 -3.75 12.01 1.55
CA CYS A 284 -3.01 11.26 2.55
C CYS A 284 -2.76 12.06 3.85
N ARG A 285 -3.19 13.33 3.90
CA ARG A 285 -3.09 14.20 5.08
C ARG A 285 -4.09 15.35 5.06
N VAL A 286 -4.50 15.84 6.23
CA VAL A 286 -5.39 17.00 6.43
C VAL A 286 -4.87 17.94 7.49
N GLY A 287 -5.27 19.21 7.47
CA GLY A 287 -4.87 20.17 8.48
C GLY A 287 -5.15 21.60 8.05
N ILE A 288 -4.23 22.52 8.36
CA ILE A 288 -4.41 23.95 8.12
C ILE A 288 -3.19 24.60 7.49
N GLN A 289 -3.43 25.68 6.75
CA GLN A 289 -2.41 26.63 6.29
C GLN A 289 -2.69 28.03 6.85
N PHE A 290 -1.63 28.78 7.18
CA PHE A 290 -1.75 30.00 7.99
C PHE A 290 -0.59 31.01 7.85
N GLY A 291 0.24 30.90 6.82
CA GLY A 291 1.40 31.78 6.60
C GLY A 291 1.08 33.19 6.06
N GLY A 292 2.12 33.93 5.72
CA GLY A 292 2.04 35.19 4.98
C GLY A 292 2.14 36.47 5.80
N THR A 293 2.27 36.38 7.12
CA THR A 293 2.52 37.54 7.98
C THR A 293 3.76 37.33 8.85
N PRO A 294 4.93 37.91 8.49
CA PRO A 294 6.16 37.84 9.28
C PRO A 294 6.00 38.23 10.75
N GLY A 295 6.58 37.45 11.66
CA GLY A 295 6.62 37.73 13.10
C GLY A 295 5.28 37.57 13.83
N SER A 296 4.24 37.12 13.14
CA SER A 296 2.94 36.82 13.74
C SER A 296 2.97 35.53 14.56
N ASN A 297 1.97 35.39 15.43
CA ASN A 297 1.79 34.21 16.26
C ASN A 297 0.41 33.59 16.05
N LEU A 298 0.35 32.25 16.06
CA LEU A 298 -0.88 31.47 15.99
C LEU A 298 -0.86 30.40 17.09
N TRP A 299 -1.94 30.31 17.86
CA TRP A 299 -2.20 29.20 18.76
C TRP A 299 -3.32 28.35 18.17
N VAL A 300 -3.16 27.03 18.21
CA VAL A 300 -4.11 26.03 17.72
C VAL A 300 -4.38 25.05 18.83
N ASP A 301 -5.65 24.74 19.06
CA ASP A 301 -6.06 23.80 20.09
C ASP A 301 -7.32 23.01 19.70
N ASP A 302 -7.53 21.89 20.39
CA ASP A 302 -8.68 20.99 20.22
C ASP A 302 -8.99 20.64 18.76
N PHE A 303 -7.95 20.34 17.98
CA PHE A 303 -8.12 20.06 16.56
C PHE A 303 -8.68 18.66 16.34
N LYS A 304 -9.94 18.62 15.89
CA LYS A 304 -10.69 17.41 15.58
C LYS A 304 -10.99 17.32 14.09
N PHE A 305 -10.85 16.12 13.54
CA PHE A 305 -11.20 15.81 12.16
C PHE A 305 -11.69 14.36 12.07
N GLY A 306 -12.66 14.08 11.21
CA GLY A 306 -13.03 12.71 10.86
C GLY A 306 -14.38 12.63 10.15
N VAL A 307 -14.96 11.43 10.08
CA VAL A 307 -16.30 11.25 9.51
C VAL A 307 -17.29 12.08 10.33
N LYS A 308 -18.22 12.76 9.66
CA LYS A 308 -19.21 13.60 10.32
C LYS A 308 -19.97 12.80 11.37
N ASN A 309 -20.09 13.37 12.55
CA ASN A 309 -20.87 12.80 13.63
C ASN A 309 -22.24 13.48 13.66
N ASP A 310 -23.29 12.74 13.31
CA ASP A 310 -24.68 13.22 13.41
C ASP A 310 -25.29 12.98 14.80
N GLY A 311 -24.48 12.56 15.79
CA GLY A 311 -24.91 12.18 17.14
C GLY A 311 -25.39 10.72 17.24
N PRO A 312 -25.70 10.22 18.45
CA PRO A 312 -26.27 8.88 18.60
C PRO A 312 -27.62 8.83 17.89
N LYS A 313 -27.74 7.89 16.94
CA LYS A 313 -28.99 7.72 16.18
C LYS A 313 -30.13 7.37 17.13
N ASN A 314 -31.09 8.27 17.28
CA ASN A 314 -32.34 7.95 17.97
C ASN A 314 -33.13 6.94 17.15
N LEU A 315 -33.40 5.77 17.73
CA LEU A 315 -34.21 4.71 17.11
C LEU A 315 -35.70 4.86 17.42
N CYS A 316 -36.07 5.78 18.31
CA CYS A 316 -37.45 6.16 18.57
C CYS A 316 -37.85 7.34 17.68
N ASP A 317 -38.59 7.05 16.61
CA ASP A 317 -39.09 8.08 15.71
C ASP A 317 -39.92 9.14 16.46
N ASN A 318 -39.76 10.41 16.08
CA ASN A 318 -40.48 11.56 16.66
C ASN A 318 -40.43 11.61 18.21
N GLY A 319 -39.31 11.21 18.83
CA GLY A 319 -39.13 11.26 20.29
C GLY A 319 -38.97 12.66 20.89
N ASN A 320 -38.70 13.66 20.04
CA ASN A 320 -38.68 15.09 20.42
C ASN A 320 -40.01 15.80 20.15
N PHE A 321 -41.03 15.08 19.69
CA PHE A 321 -42.39 15.56 19.43
C PHE A 321 -42.49 16.77 18.46
N ALA A 322 -41.49 16.97 17.59
CA ALA A 322 -41.51 18.03 16.59
C ALA A 322 -42.70 17.89 15.62
N ASP A 323 -43.13 16.65 15.36
CA ASP A 323 -44.24 16.32 14.48
C ASP A 323 -45.53 15.99 15.26
N GLY A 324 -45.70 16.58 16.45
CA GLY A 324 -46.82 16.30 17.34
C GLY A 324 -46.77 14.86 17.88
N THR A 325 -47.89 14.17 17.95
CA THR A 325 -47.96 12.74 18.37
C THR A 325 -47.82 11.77 17.19
N GLY A 326 -47.29 12.19 16.04
CA GLY A 326 -47.10 11.32 14.88
C GLY A 326 -46.29 10.06 15.22
N GLY A 327 -46.81 8.88 14.86
CA GLY A 327 -46.19 7.58 15.14
C GLY A 327 -46.47 7.00 16.55
N TRP A 328 -46.81 7.85 17.52
CA TRP A 328 -47.12 7.44 18.88
C TRP A 328 -48.59 7.01 19.03
N THR A 329 -48.85 5.93 19.77
CA THR A 329 -50.22 5.45 20.02
C THR A 329 -50.72 5.91 21.38
N LEU A 330 -51.81 6.67 21.39
CA LEU A 330 -52.44 7.17 22.61
C LEU A 330 -53.41 6.11 23.17
N GLN A 331 -53.16 5.61 24.38
CA GLN A 331 -53.96 4.55 25.00
C GLN A 331 -54.37 4.96 26.42
N ASN A 332 -55.64 4.76 26.79
CA ASN A 332 -56.17 5.18 28.08
C ASN A 332 -55.79 6.64 28.39
N THR A 333 -56.27 7.63 27.64
CA THR A 333 -55.69 8.99 27.61
C THR A 333 -55.93 9.85 28.86
N GLY A 334 -56.36 9.29 29.99
CA GLY A 334 -56.73 10.04 31.19
C GLY A 334 -57.72 11.18 30.90
N ALA A 335 -57.37 12.40 31.32
CA ALA A 335 -58.10 13.63 30.99
C ALA A 335 -57.64 14.29 29.68
N GLY A 336 -56.51 13.86 29.11
CA GLY A 336 -56.04 14.32 27.80
C GLY A 336 -54.55 14.05 27.56
N VAL A 337 -54.19 13.85 26.30
CA VAL A 337 -52.80 13.82 25.80
C VAL A 337 -52.70 14.73 24.58
N GLU A 338 -51.75 15.66 24.60
CA GLU A 338 -51.52 16.64 23.53
C GLU A 338 -50.04 17.06 23.48
N VAL A 339 -49.60 17.67 22.39
CA VAL A 339 -48.28 18.31 22.31
C VAL A 339 -48.46 19.82 22.49
N VAL A 340 -47.65 20.42 23.35
CA VAL A 340 -47.70 21.85 23.68
C VAL A 340 -46.32 22.48 23.56
N GLU A 341 -46.26 23.79 23.35
CA GLU A 341 -45.00 24.52 23.35
C GLU A 341 -44.60 24.97 24.76
N ILE A 342 -43.37 24.66 25.16
CA ILE A 342 -42.76 25.07 26.43
C ILE A 342 -41.37 25.66 26.16
N GLY A 343 -41.10 26.85 26.73
CA GLY A 343 -39.87 27.60 26.45
C GLY A 343 -38.58 26.97 26.99
N ASP A 344 -38.69 26.13 28.02
CA ASP A 344 -37.58 25.39 28.63
C ASP A 344 -37.58 23.90 28.24
N ALA A 345 -38.06 23.56 27.02
CA ALA A 345 -38.07 22.19 26.50
C ALA A 345 -36.63 21.64 26.31
N PRO A 346 -36.30 20.48 26.88
CA PRO A 346 -34.98 19.86 26.79
C PRO A 346 -34.44 19.63 25.37
N SER A 347 -35.31 19.33 24.40
CA SER A 347 -34.90 19.15 22.99
C SER A 347 -34.56 20.46 22.26
N GLY A 348 -34.89 21.61 22.85
CA GLY A 348 -34.71 22.93 22.25
C GLY A 348 -35.73 23.30 21.15
N ASN A 349 -36.51 22.34 20.64
CA ASN A 349 -37.52 22.57 19.59
C ASN A 349 -38.84 23.17 20.13
N LYS A 350 -38.96 23.30 21.46
CA LYS A 350 -40.10 23.80 22.26
C LYS A 350 -41.31 22.86 22.35
N ASN A 351 -41.45 21.87 21.49
CA ASN A 351 -42.57 20.93 21.54
C ASN A 351 -42.35 19.88 22.63
N VAL A 352 -43.35 19.68 23.48
CA VAL A 352 -43.31 18.66 24.53
C VAL A 352 -44.62 17.88 24.59
N LEU A 353 -44.56 16.59 24.90
CA LEU A 353 -45.74 15.77 25.13
C LEU A 353 -46.31 16.09 26.51
N LYS A 354 -47.55 16.58 26.55
CA LYS A 354 -48.31 16.83 27.78
C LYS A 354 -49.35 15.73 27.98
N MET A 355 -49.33 15.12 29.16
CA MET A 355 -50.25 14.04 29.55
C MET A 355 -50.93 14.41 30.88
N THR A 356 -52.26 14.41 30.94
CA THR A 356 -53.02 14.75 32.16
C THR A 356 -53.82 13.55 32.65
N ALA A 357 -53.55 13.11 33.88
CA ALA A 357 -54.29 12.04 34.53
C ALA A 357 -55.71 12.46 34.87
N SER A 358 -56.69 11.57 34.67
CA SER A 358 -58.08 11.81 35.07
C SER A 358 -58.24 11.78 36.59
N ASP A 359 -59.33 12.36 37.11
CA ASP A 359 -59.69 12.28 38.54
C ASP A 359 -59.94 10.84 39.04
N ALA A 360 -60.17 9.90 38.11
CA ALA A 360 -60.40 8.49 38.41
C ALA A 360 -59.12 7.64 38.35
N SER A 361 -57.99 8.22 37.95
CA SER A 361 -56.74 7.47 37.75
C SER A 361 -56.22 6.97 39.09
N ALA A 362 -55.98 5.66 39.16
CA ALA A 362 -55.48 4.97 40.35
C ALA A 362 -54.43 3.91 40.03
N ASN A 363 -54.21 3.61 38.75
CA ASN A 363 -53.27 2.62 38.27
C ASN A 363 -52.37 3.22 37.19
N ALA A 364 -51.14 2.73 37.07
CA ALA A 364 -50.16 3.21 36.10
C ALA A 364 -50.70 3.30 34.66
N TRP A 365 -51.48 2.30 34.23
CA TRP A 365 -52.04 2.19 32.88
C TRP A 365 -53.29 3.06 32.63
N ASP A 366 -53.77 3.82 33.61
CA ASP A 366 -54.94 4.70 33.43
C ASP A 366 -54.59 5.95 32.58
N LEU A 367 -53.29 6.18 32.32
CA LEU A 367 -52.74 7.18 31.40
C LEU A 367 -51.52 6.61 30.65
N GLN A 368 -51.65 6.28 29.36
CA GLN A 368 -50.58 5.65 28.57
C GLN A 368 -50.34 6.28 27.19
N VAL A 369 -49.07 6.30 26.79
CA VAL A 369 -48.66 6.59 25.41
C VAL A 369 -47.61 5.56 25.01
N ILE A 370 -47.82 4.91 23.86
CA ILE A 370 -46.99 3.82 23.35
C ILE A 370 -46.08 4.35 22.24
N SER A 371 -44.80 3.99 22.31
CA SER A 371 -43.80 4.35 21.30
C SER A 371 -44.17 3.86 19.90
N PRO A 372 -43.62 4.48 18.83
CA PRO A 372 -43.55 3.82 17.53
C PRO A 372 -42.82 2.46 17.62
N GLU A 373 -42.94 1.64 16.57
CA GLU A 373 -42.17 0.39 16.47
C GLU A 373 -40.68 0.68 16.34
N ILE A 374 -39.88 0.09 17.22
CA ILE A 374 -38.41 0.24 17.25
C ILE A 374 -37.78 -1.09 16.80
N PRO A 375 -36.80 -1.09 15.88
CA PRO A 375 -36.14 -2.32 15.45
C PRO A 375 -35.38 -3.00 16.60
N ILE A 376 -35.38 -4.34 16.62
CA ILE A 376 -34.50 -5.11 17.51
C ILE A 376 -33.06 -5.05 16.99
N MET A 377 -32.11 -4.90 17.91
CA MET A 377 -30.69 -4.69 17.62
C MET A 377 -29.93 -6.00 17.40
N THR A 378 -28.68 -5.92 16.95
CA THR A 378 -27.81 -7.09 16.73
C THR A 378 -27.72 -7.95 18.00
N PRO A 379 -27.74 -9.30 17.91
CA PRO A 379 -27.63 -10.16 19.09
C PRO A 379 -26.43 -9.80 19.97
N GLY A 380 -26.68 -9.48 21.25
CA GLY A 380 -25.66 -9.06 22.22
C GLY A 380 -25.54 -7.55 22.45
N ALA A 381 -26.25 -6.73 21.68
CA ALA A 381 -26.33 -5.28 21.90
C ALA A 381 -27.11 -4.93 23.18
N LYS A 382 -26.67 -3.89 23.91
CA LYS A 382 -27.45 -3.29 24.99
C LYS A 382 -28.19 -2.06 24.49
N VAL A 383 -29.35 -1.78 25.07
CA VAL A 383 -30.23 -0.68 24.71
C VAL A 383 -30.35 0.29 25.87
N GLU A 384 -30.08 1.56 25.61
CA GLU A 384 -30.40 2.65 26.51
C GLU A 384 -31.71 3.33 26.06
N LEU A 385 -32.64 3.47 27.00
CA LEU A 385 -33.82 4.32 26.87
C LEU A 385 -33.66 5.52 27.79
N SER A 386 -33.77 6.73 27.25
CA SER A 386 -33.72 7.96 28.03
C SER A 386 -34.75 8.99 27.62
N PHE A 387 -35.16 9.84 28.55
CA PHE A 387 -36.08 10.96 28.31
C PHE A 387 -36.08 11.95 29.48
N TYR A 388 -36.62 13.14 29.26
CA TYR A 388 -36.86 14.11 30.31
C TYR A 388 -38.34 14.15 30.69
N VAL A 389 -38.62 14.27 31.98
CA VAL A 389 -40.00 14.38 32.51
C VAL A 389 -40.11 15.40 33.64
N LYS A 390 -41.18 16.18 33.66
CA LYS A 390 -41.62 16.99 34.81
C LYS A 390 -43.13 16.90 35.00
N SER A 391 -43.62 17.29 36.17
CA SER A 391 -45.04 17.34 36.50
C SER A 391 -45.43 18.62 37.22
N ASP A 392 -46.70 19.01 37.15
CA ASP A 392 -47.22 20.22 37.82
C ASP A 392 -47.24 20.14 39.36
N GLN A 393 -47.22 18.92 39.89
CA GLN A 393 -47.10 18.59 41.32
C GLN A 393 -46.31 17.28 41.49
N ALA A 394 -46.14 16.81 42.73
CA ALA A 394 -45.50 15.51 42.97
C ALA A 394 -46.28 14.40 42.24
N GLY A 395 -45.59 13.69 41.35
CA GLY A 395 -46.16 12.69 40.46
C GLY A 395 -45.37 11.39 40.47
N GLN A 396 -45.88 10.38 39.76
CA GLN A 396 -45.21 9.10 39.57
C GLN A 396 -45.42 8.57 38.15
N GLY A 397 -44.38 7.95 37.59
CA GLY A 397 -44.44 7.33 36.28
C GLY A 397 -43.59 6.06 36.22
N ARG A 398 -43.85 5.22 35.22
CA ARG A 398 -43.01 4.06 34.88
C ARG A 398 -42.92 3.88 33.37
N VAL A 399 -41.96 3.05 32.95
CA VAL A 399 -41.92 2.50 31.60
C VAL A 399 -42.28 1.02 31.63
N SER A 400 -43.11 0.59 30.70
CA SER A 400 -43.44 -0.82 30.50
C SER A 400 -43.21 -1.27 29.06
N PHE A 401 -43.10 -2.57 28.83
CA PHE A 401 -42.69 -3.14 27.54
C PHE A 401 -43.72 -4.14 26.99
N ASN A 402 -43.72 -4.31 25.67
CA ASN A 402 -44.55 -5.31 25.00
C ASN A 402 -43.94 -6.73 25.09
N ASP A 403 -44.54 -7.66 24.36
CA ASP A 403 -44.16 -9.08 24.38
C ASP A 403 -42.77 -9.38 23.80
N ALA A 404 -42.10 -8.40 23.18
CA ALA A 404 -40.77 -8.56 22.62
C ALA A 404 -39.65 -8.49 23.68
N LEU A 405 -39.95 -8.10 24.92
CA LEU A 405 -38.99 -8.04 26.02
C LEU A 405 -39.34 -9.05 27.12
N SER A 406 -38.32 -9.71 27.67
CA SER A 406 -38.46 -10.80 28.66
C SER A 406 -39.09 -10.36 29.98
N ASN A 407 -39.02 -9.05 30.30
CA ASN A 407 -39.65 -8.46 31.47
C ASN A 407 -40.45 -7.20 31.12
N LYS A 408 -41.78 -7.32 31.14
CA LYS A 408 -42.72 -6.26 30.73
C LYS A 408 -42.93 -5.17 31.77
N TRP A 409 -42.65 -5.47 33.04
CA TRP A 409 -42.94 -4.60 34.19
C TRP A 409 -41.76 -4.60 35.16
N PRO A 410 -40.58 -4.12 34.74
CA PRO A 410 -39.37 -4.25 35.53
C PRO A 410 -39.37 -3.32 36.73
N TRP A 411 -38.73 -3.77 37.81
CA TRP A 411 -38.31 -2.92 38.91
C TRP A 411 -36.88 -2.46 38.63
N MET A 412 -36.65 -1.16 38.56
CA MET A 412 -35.39 -0.59 38.08
C MET A 412 -34.89 0.52 39.01
N ASN A 413 -33.63 0.90 38.82
CA ASN A 413 -33.12 2.18 39.27
C ASN A 413 -33.19 3.14 38.07
N TRP A 414 -34.25 3.95 38.02
CA TRP A 414 -34.66 4.73 36.86
C TRP A 414 -33.78 5.95 36.56
N THR A 415 -33.01 6.42 37.54
CA THR A 415 -32.19 7.64 37.44
C THR A 415 -30.72 7.39 37.79
N GLY A 416 -30.33 6.11 37.93
CA GLY A 416 -29.04 5.67 38.46
C GLY A 416 -28.75 6.03 39.92
N SER A 417 -29.49 6.96 40.52
CA SER A 417 -29.24 7.58 41.82
C SER A 417 -30.20 7.11 42.92
N GLN A 418 -31.18 6.27 42.60
CA GLN A 418 -32.08 5.69 43.60
C GLN A 418 -31.33 4.65 44.46
N SER A 419 -31.57 4.67 45.76
CA SER A 419 -30.92 3.75 46.72
C SER A 419 -31.51 2.33 46.72
N SER A 420 -32.62 2.12 46.01
CA SER A 420 -33.30 0.84 45.89
C SER A 420 -34.01 0.74 44.55
N TRP A 421 -34.31 -0.48 44.11
CA TRP A 421 -35.08 -0.73 42.90
C TRP A 421 -36.55 -0.43 43.17
N THR A 422 -37.22 0.22 42.21
CA THR A 422 -38.60 0.68 42.36
C THR A 422 -39.41 0.35 41.11
N GLU A 423 -40.72 0.14 41.28
CA GLU A 423 -41.65 -0.08 40.16
C GLU A 423 -41.86 1.19 39.33
N ALA A 424 -41.75 2.37 39.97
CA ALA A 424 -42.03 3.67 39.37
C ALA A 424 -41.03 4.71 39.87
N PHE A 425 -40.71 5.69 39.03
CA PHE A 425 -39.95 6.88 39.38
C PHE A 425 -40.89 8.01 39.82
N GLU A 426 -40.35 8.92 40.63
CA GLU A 426 -41.07 10.12 41.08
C GLU A 426 -40.80 11.29 40.14
N THR A 427 -41.79 12.17 39.96
CA THR A 427 -41.65 13.39 39.17
C THR A 427 -41.93 14.63 40.01
N SER A 428 -41.36 15.76 39.60
CA SER A 428 -41.51 17.05 40.29
C SER A 428 -41.71 18.19 39.29
N THR A 429 -41.84 19.41 39.77
CA THR A 429 -41.96 20.62 38.93
C THR A 429 -40.72 20.94 38.11
N GLY A 430 -39.57 20.33 38.43
CA GLY A 430 -38.35 20.42 37.64
C GLY A 430 -38.21 19.24 36.67
N TRP A 431 -37.54 19.48 35.54
CA TRP A 431 -37.15 18.42 34.61
C TRP A 431 -36.24 17.42 35.32
N THR A 432 -36.65 16.16 35.24
CA THR A 432 -35.92 15.00 35.74
C THR A 432 -35.49 14.19 34.53
N TYR A 433 -34.21 13.83 34.46
CA TYR A 433 -33.68 12.95 33.43
C TYR A 433 -33.84 11.50 33.88
N ILE A 434 -34.46 10.68 33.03
CA ILE A 434 -34.61 9.25 33.20
C ILE A 434 -33.70 8.57 32.19
N ASP A 435 -32.88 7.63 32.65
CA ASP A 435 -31.91 6.90 31.85
C ASP A 435 -31.79 5.46 32.34
N VAL A 436 -32.05 4.50 31.45
CA VAL A 436 -32.00 3.07 31.79
C VAL A 436 -31.37 2.25 30.67
N VAL A 437 -30.36 1.46 31.02
CA VAL A 437 -29.83 0.40 30.13
C VAL A 437 -30.60 -0.88 30.42
N LEU A 438 -31.48 -1.31 29.51
CA LEU A 438 -32.47 -2.36 29.76
C LEU A 438 -31.83 -3.69 30.22
N GLN A 439 -30.76 -4.12 29.55
CA GLN A 439 -30.09 -5.39 29.81
C GLN A 439 -29.38 -5.42 31.17
N ASN A 440 -29.04 -4.26 31.76
CA ASN A 440 -28.51 -4.20 33.13
C ASN A 440 -29.55 -4.65 34.18
N PHE A 441 -30.82 -4.75 33.79
CA PHE A 441 -31.93 -5.17 34.64
C PHE A 441 -32.54 -6.52 34.18
N SER A 442 -31.75 -7.33 33.47
CA SER A 442 -32.18 -8.64 32.94
C SER A 442 -33.42 -8.56 32.05
N ILE A 443 -33.48 -7.50 31.23
CA ILE A 443 -34.51 -7.30 30.22
C ILE A 443 -33.87 -7.58 28.87
N ASP A 444 -34.15 -8.75 28.32
CA ASP A 444 -33.58 -9.24 27.06
C ASP A 444 -34.66 -9.30 25.98
N PHE A 445 -34.25 -9.28 24.71
CA PHE A 445 -35.16 -9.47 23.59
C PHE A 445 -35.58 -10.95 23.48
N GLU A 446 -36.88 -11.18 23.33
CA GLU A 446 -37.46 -12.51 23.12
C GLU A 446 -37.28 -12.98 21.66
N GLU A 447 -37.13 -14.29 21.48
CA GLU A 447 -36.94 -14.90 20.16
C GLU A 447 -38.20 -14.74 19.29
N GLY A 448 -38.01 -14.44 17.99
CA GLY A 448 -39.10 -14.40 17.00
C GLY A 448 -39.72 -13.02 16.77
N PHE A 449 -39.27 -11.98 17.45
CA PHE A 449 -39.65 -10.59 17.20
C PHE A 449 -38.61 -9.89 16.29
N THR A 450 -39.06 -8.87 15.56
CA THR A 450 -38.19 -7.99 14.75
C THR A 450 -38.24 -6.53 15.20
N THR A 451 -39.26 -6.17 15.97
CA THR A 451 -39.47 -4.84 16.54
C THR A 451 -39.98 -4.97 17.98
N TRP A 452 -39.84 -3.89 18.74
CA TRP A 452 -40.34 -3.76 20.10
C TRP A 452 -40.91 -2.36 20.35
N GLN A 453 -41.66 -2.20 21.43
CA GLN A 453 -42.26 -0.95 21.86
C GLN A 453 -42.23 -0.84 23.38
N PHE A 454 -42.24 0.39 23.87
CA PHE A 454 -42.44 0.70 25.29
C PHE A 454 -43.63 1.63 25.48
N ASN A 455 -44.22 1.60 26.69
CA ASN A 455 -45.27 2.50 27.11
C ASN A 455 -44.76 3.44 28.19
N LEU A 456 -45.13 4.70 28.07
CA LEU A 456 -45.01 5.71 29.11
C LEU A 456 -46.30 5.71 29.95
N ASP A 457 -46.22 5.19 31.18
CA ASP A 457 -47.35 4.97 32.08
C ASP A 457 -47.37 6.00 33.22
N PHE A 458 -48.40 6.84 33.28
CA PHE A 458 -48.47 7.99 34.21
C PHE A 458 -49.78 8.09 35.00
N GLY A 459 -50.56 7.01 35.05
CA GLY A 459 -51.90 7.00 35.66
C GLY A 459 -51.96 6.81 37.18
N TYR A 460 -50.82 6.76 37.88
CA TYR A 460 -50.77 6.43 39.31
C TYR A 460 -51.58 7.38 40.21
N LEU A 461 -51.59 8.67 39.89
CA LEU A 461 -52.15 9.70 40.75
C LEU A 461 -53.20 10.53 39.99
N PRO A 462 -54.38 10.79 40.59
CA PRO A 462 -55.43 11.54 39.93
C PRO A 462 -55.05 13.02 39.76
N GLY A 463 -55.39 13.60 38.61
CA GLY A 463 -55.28 15.04 38.36
C GLY A 463 -53.86 15.60 38.21
N VAL A 464 -52.82 14.74 38.06
CA VAL A 464 -51.45 15.19 37.79
C VAL A 464 -51.25 15.44 36.28
N THR A 465 -50.58 16.53 35.93
CA THR A 465 -50.16 16.83 34.56
C THR A 465 -48.66 16.64 34.41
N TYR A 466 -48.26 15.80 33.45
CA TYR A 466 -46.89 15.47 33.11
C TYR A 466 -46.49 16.10 31.79
N TYR A 467 -45.21 16.45 31.66
CA TYR A 467 -44.57 16.93 30.45
C TYR A 467 -43.35 16.08 30.17
N ILE A 468 -43.24 15.53 28.96
CA ILE A 468 -42.19 14.62 28.53
C ILE A 468 -41.57 15.16 27.24
N ASP A 469 -40.24 15.08 27.13
CA ASP A 469 -39.52 15.52 25.95
C ASP A 469 -38.21 14.73 25.76
N ASN A 470 -37.69 14.77 24.53
CA ASN A 470 -36.42 14.20 24.11
C ASN A 470 -36.29 12.70 24.45
N VAL A 471 -37.28 11.91 24.01
CA VAL A 471 -37.26 10.46 24.17
C VAL A 471 -36.29 9.84 23.17
N MET A 472 -35.27 9.17 23.70
CA MET A 472 -34.16 8.59 22.94
C MET A 472 -34.07 7.09 23.19
N VAL A 473 -33.87 6.34 22.12
CA VAL A 473 -33.49 4.92 22.18
C VAL A 473 -32.21 4.73 21.39
N THR A 474 -31.16 4.25 22.05
CA THR A 474 -29.81 4.14 21.49
C THR A 474 -29.17 2.78 21.81
N GLU A 475 -28.25 2.35 20.95
CA GLU A 475 -27.39 1.18 21.20
C GLU A 475 -26.20 1.59 22.06
N VAL A 476 -25.84 0.77 23.06
CA VAL A 476 -24.69 1.02 23.95
C VAL A 476 -23.86 -0.25 24.17
N SER A 477 -22.56 -0.09 24.47
CA SER A 477 -21.57 -1.19 24.54
C SER A 477 -21.05 -1.54 25.96
N GLU A 478 -21.83 -1.25 27.02
CA GLU A 478 -21.61 -1.48 28.48
C GLU A 478 -21.17 -0.28 29.36
N GLU A 479 -21.89 -0.15 30.51
CA GLU A 479 -21.80 0.73 31.70
C GLU A 479 -21.69 2.27 31.53
N PRO A 480 -22.74 3.05 31.93
CA PRO A 480 -22.60 4.48 32.19
C PRO A 480 -22.01 4.69 33.60
N ALA A 481 -20.69 4.54 33.74
CA ALA A 481 -19.99 5.05 34.90
C ALA A 481 -19.74 6.55 34.69
N GLN A 482 -20.44 7.40 35.47
CA GLN A 482 -20.25 8.85 35.60
C GLN A 482 -19.39 9.47 34.50
N VAL A 483 -20.02 10.17 33.55
CA VAL A 483 -19.36 11.02 32.55
C VAL A 483 -18.44 12.01 33.26
N LYS A 484 -17.22 11.59 33.56
CA LYS A 484 -16.06 12.44 33.44
C LYS A 484 -15.89 12.56 31.95
N ARG A 485 -16.25 13.74 31.43
CA ARG A 485 -15.82 14.22 30.12
C ARG A 485 -14.29 14.10 30.07
N ARG A 486 -13.79 12.94 29.66
CA ARG A 486 -12.45 12.80 29.09
C ARG A 486 -12.63 13.11 27.61
N ALA A 487 -11.69 13.88 27.06
CA ALA A 487 -11.62 14.12 25.63
C ALA A 487 -11.77 12.78 24.89
N GLY A 488 -12.69 12.73 23.92
CA GLY A 488 -12.94 11.53 23.12
C GLY A 488 -11.64 10.98 22.56
N GLY A 489 -11.37 9.71 22.87
CA GLY A 489 -10.17 9.02 22.44
C GLY A 489 -10.49 7.98 21.38
N ILE A 490 -9.56 7.80 20.44
CA ILE A 490 -9.56 6.64 19.55
C ILE A 490 -9.11 5.45 20.39
N THR A 491 -9.90 4.38 20.36
CA THR A 491 -9.48 3.05 20.80
C THR A 491 -9.47 2.09 19.61
N TYR A 492 -8.85 0.94 19.73
CA TYR A 492 -8.72 -0.04 18.66
C TYR A 492 -9.17 -1.41 19.14
N VAL A 493 -10.03 -2.09 18.38
CA VAL A 493 -10.33 -3.51 18.58
C VAL A 493 -9.29 -4.32 17.84
N LEU A 494 -8.48 -5.01 18.61
CA LEU A 494 -7.40 -5.83 18.08
C LEU A 494 -7.96 -7.10 17.42
N LYS A 495 -7.45 -7.39 16.23
CA LYS A 495 -7.66 -8.71 15.60
C LYS A 495 -6.72 -9.71 16.25
N SER A 496 -7.24 -10.89 16.58
CA SER A 496 -6.42 -11.98 17.07
C SER A 496 -5.39 -12.44 16.03
N ALA A 497 -4.32 -13.09 16.49
CA ALA A 497 -3.30 -13.63 15.58
C ALA A 497 -3.88 -14.63 14.57
N GLU A 498 -4.86 -15.44 14.97
CA GLU A 498 -5.51 -16.42 14.09
C GLU A 498 -6.37 -15.74 13.02
N GLU A 499 -7.10 -14.67 13.38
CA GLU A 499 -7.85 -13.87 12.41
C GLU A 499 -6.93 -13.20 11.39
N LYS A 500 -5.82 -12.60 11.83
CA LYS A 500 -4.82 -12.01 10.93
C LYS A 500 -4.21 -13.05 10.00
N LYS A 501 -3.87 -14.23 10.53
CA LYS A 501 -3.36 -15.36 9.74
C LYS A 501 -4.35 -15.78 8.67
N GLN A 502 -5.63 -15.93 9.02
CA GLN A 502 -6.68 -16.30 8.06
C GLN A 502 -6.89 -15.23 6.99
N ILE A 503 -7.04 -13.96 7.39
CA ILE A 503 -7.24 -12.82 6.48
C ILE A 503 -6.10 -12.74 5.46
N LEU A 504 -4.85 -12.88 5.90
CA LEU A 504 -3.70 -12.85 4.99
C LEU A 504 -3.59 -14.12 4.15
N THR A 505 -3.97 -15.29 4.67
CA THR A 505 -4.05 -16.52 3.86
C THR A 505 -5.08 -16.36 2.73
N ASP A 506 -6.25 -15.80 3.03
CA ASP A 506 -7.30 -15.54 2.04
C ASP A 506 -6.84 -14.50 1.00
N ALA A 507 -6.17 -13.43 1.44
CA ALA A 507 -5.62 -12.42 0.53
C ALA A 507 -4.55 -13.00 -0.41
N MET A 508 -3.68 -13.87 0.11
CA MET A 508 -2.70 -14.61 -0.70
C MET A 508 -3.40 -15.47 -1.75
N GLU A 509 -4.44 -16.21 -1.36
CA GLU A 509 -5.21 -17.03 -2.29
C GLU A 509 -5.87 -16.18 -3.37
N GLN A 510 -6.56 -15.10 -3.02
CA GLN A 510 -7.22 -14.22 -3.99
C GLN A 510 -6.23 -13.60 -4.97
N TRP A 511 -5.05 -13.19 -4.50
CA TRP A 511 -3.98 -12.67 -5.34
C TRP A 511 -3.48 -13.73 -6.34
N ILE A 512 -3.07 -14.90 -5.84
CA ILE A 512 -2.54 -15.98 -6.69
C ILE A 512 -3.60 -16.44 -7.68
N LYS A 513 -4.84 -16.62 -7.22
CA LYS A 513 -5.99 -16.97 -8.05
C LYS A 513 -6.22 -15.94 -9.15
N GLY A 514 -6.35 -14.66 -8.77
CA GLY A 514 -6.66 -13.58 -9.71
C GLY A 514 -5.63 -13.48 -10.84
N VAL A 515 -4.35 -13.60 -10.51
CA VAL A 515 -3.28 -13.60 -11.53
C VAL A 515 -3.28 -14.89 -12.34
N ALA A 516 -3.33 -16.06 -11.70
CA ALA A 516 -3.27 -17.34 -12.38
C ALA A 516 -4.45 -17.58 -13.33
N GLU A 517 -5.68 -17.25 -12.91
CA GLU A 517 -6.89 -17.39 -13.73
C GLU A 517 -6.89 -16.40 -14.91
N HIS A 518 -6.45 -15.15 -14.69
CA HIS A 518 -6.36 -14.15 -15.76
C HIS A 518 -5.33 -14.55 -16.82
N MET A 519 -4.16 -15.00 -16.38
CA MET A 519 -3.08 -15.41 -17.29
C MET A 519 -3.36 -16.76 -17.95
N GLY A 520 -4.05 -17.67 -17.25
CA GLY A 520 -4.37 -19.02 -17.70
C GLY A 520 -3.15 -19.79 -18.19
N ASP A 521 -3.33 -20.58 -19.24
CA ASP A 521 -2.26 -21.39 -19.86
C ASP A 521 -1.26 -20.56 -20.69
N ARG A 522 -1.33 -19.23 -20.66
CA ARG A 522 -0.35 -18.37 -21.36
C ARG A 522 1.00 -18.34 -20.67
N VAL A 523 1.06 -18.67 -19.37
CA VAL A 523 2.30 -18.72 -18.59
C VAL A 523 2.77 -20.16 -18.46
N ASP A 524 3.96 -20.45 -18.99
CA ASP A 524 4.55 -21.79 -18.97
C ASP A 524 5.07 -22.17 -17.58
N ALA A 525 5.59 -21.19 -16.84
CA ALA A 525 6.15 -21.40 -15.52
C ALA A 525 6.15 -20.11 -14.69
N TRP A 526 6.10 -20.27 -13.36
CA TRP A 526 6.03 -19.18 -12.38
C TRP A 526 7.14 -19.29 -11.34
N ASP A 527 7.74 -18.16 -11.02
CA ASP A 527 8.32 -17.94 -9.69
C ASP A 527 7.18 -17.73 -8.71
N VAL A 528 6.86 -18.76 -7.93
CA VAL A 528 5.82 -18.67 -6.90
C VAL A 528 6.34 -17.83 -5.73
N ILE A 529 7.59 -18.08 -5.32
CA ILE A 529 8.24 -17.34 -4.23
C ILE A 529 9.62 -16.91 -4.70
N ASN A 530 9.88 -15.61 -4.65
CA ASN A 530 11.15 -15.00 -5.00
C ASN A 530 11.91 -14.57 -3.73
N GLU A 531 13.19 -14.94 -3.66
CA GLU A 531 14.17 -14.52 -2.66
C GLU A 531 13.78 -14.81 -1.20
N PRO A 532 13.33 -16.03 -0.84
CA PRO A 532 12.86 -16.32 0.50
C PRO A 532 13.99 -16.35 1.56
N ILE A 533 15.27 -16.38 1.16
CA ILE A 533 16.40 -16.54 2.06
C ILE A 533 17.23 -15.24 2.18
N THR A 534 17.61 -14.87 3.40
CA THR A 534 18.48 -13.71 3.64
C THR A 534 19.95 -13.94 3.25
N ASP A 535 20.68 -12.88 2.89
CA ASP A 535 22.09 -12.97 2.48
C ASP A 535 23.11 -13.20 3.62
N GLY A 536 22.84 -12.64 4.80
CA GLY A 536 23.78 -12.64 5.93
C GLY A 536 23.97 -14.03 6.55
N VAL A 537 23.33 -14.28 7.70
CA VAL A 537 23.16 -15.65 8.20
C VAL A 537 21.90 -16.21 7.54
N PRO A 538 21.99 -17.16 6.59
CA PRO A 538 20.85 -17.60 5.81
C PRO A 538 19.71 -18.10 6.70
N ARG A 539 18.60 -17.39 6.62
CA ARG A 539 17.35 -17.65 7.35
C ARG A 539 16.18 -17.32 6.45
N TRP A 540 15.03 -17.88 6.79
CA TRP A 540 13.79 -17.60 6.07
C TRP A 540 13.34 -16.17 6.40
N ARG A 541 13.07 -15.38 5.36
CA ARG A 541 12.51 -14.04 5.54
C ARG A 541 11.14 -14.11 6.21
N GLY A 542 10.84 -13.10 7.01
CA GLY A 542 9.62 -12.96 7.80
C GLY A 542 9.52 -13.85 9.03
N ILE A 543 10.46 -14.76 9.29
CA ILE A 543 10.35 -15.75 10.37
C ILE A 543 11.42 -15.50 11.43
N ASP A 544 11.14 -15.81 12.69
CA ASP A 544 12.10 -15.71 13.81
C ASP A 544 12.78 -14.32 13.94
N GLY A 545 12.00 -13.26 13.73
CA GLY A 545 12.47 -11.87 13.86
C GLY A 545 13.25 -11.34 12.65
N VAL A 546 13.19 -12.04 11.51
CA VAL A 546 13.83 -11.63 10.25
C VAL A 546 12.86 -10.79 9.42
N PHE A 547 12.66 -9.52 9.79
CA PHE A 547 11.57 -8.71 9.22
C PHE A 547 11.83 -8.22 7.80
N GLY A 548 13.03 -7.77 7.45
CA GLY A 548 13.33 -7.33 6.09
C GLY A 548 14.59 -6.48 5.95
N GLY A 549 14.71 -5.41 6.73
CA GLY A 549 15.81 -4.47 6.55
C GLY A 549 16.08 -3.52 7.71
N THR A 550 16.78 -2.45 7.37
CA THR A 550 17.15 -1.33 8.24
C THR A 550 16.71 -0.08 7.51
N ALA A 551 16.10 0.87 8.20
CA ALA A 551 15.77 2.19 7.67
C ALA A 551 16.99 2.86 7.04
N SER A 552 16.76 3.79 6.11
CA SER A 552 17.81 4.62 5.51
C SER A 552 18.67 5.40 6.53
N ASP A 553 18.15 5.63 7.73
CA ASP A 553 18.85 6.27 8.85
C ASP A 553 19.66 5.29 9.75
N GLY A 554 19.63 3.99 9.45
CA GLY A 554 20.33 2.96 10.20
C GLY A 554 19.53 2.30 11.33
N THR A 555 18.25 2.66 11.51
CA THR A 555 17.36 2.05 12.51
C THR A 555 16.92 0.65 12.07
N PRO A 556 17.23 -0.43 12.83
CA PRO A 556 16.77 -1.77 12.49
C PRO A 556 15.25 -1.91 12.64
N ASP A 557 14.63 -2.70 11.77
CA ASP A 557 13.23 -3.11 11.97
C ASP A 557 13.06 -3.84 13.30
N ALA A 558 11.94 -3.58 13.98
CA ALA A 558 11.52 -4.31 15.18
C ALA A 558 10.19 -5.03 14.96
N ALA A 559 9.78 -5.81 15.96
CA ALA A 559 8.50 -6.50 15.89
C ALA A 559 7.35 -5.47 15.84
N PRO A 560 6.30 -5.70 15.03
CA PRO A 560 5.08 -4.91 15.10
C PRO A 560 4.52 -4.90 16.51
N GLU A 561 4.16 -3.71 16.98
CA GLU A 561 3.46 -3.47 18.24
C GLU A 561 2.02 -3.10 17.94
N GLU A 562 1.12 -3.59 18.79
CA GLU A 562 -0.30 -3.31 18.64
C GLU A 562 -0.95 -3.17 20.01
N SER A 563 -1.72 -2.10 20.21
CA SER A 563 -2.46 -1.85 21.44
C SER A 563 -3.84 -1.22 21.17
N GLU A 564 -4.73 -1.30 22.16
CA GLU A 564 -6.05 -0.68 22.08
C GLU A 564 -5.96 0.85 22.03
N GLU A 565 -4.84 1.46 22.42
CA GLU A 565 -4.64 2.91 22.42
C GLU A 565 -3.97 3.44 21.15
N THR A 566 -3.03 2.69 20.56
CA THR A 566 -2.21 3.17 19.44
C THR A 566 -2.46 2.44 18.12
N GLY A 567 -3.24 1.36 18.14
CA GLY A 567 -3.53 0.54 16.97
C GLY A 567 -2.29 -0.22 16.52
N LEU A 568 -2.21 -0.55 15.23
CA LEU A 568 -1.07 -1.30 14.68
C LEU A 568 0.08 -0.38 14.27
N VAL A 569 1.17 -0.45 15.03
CA VAL A 569 2.46 0.18 14.74
C VAL A 569 3.42 -0.90 14.25
N LEU A 570 3.76 -0.89 12.97
CA LEU A 570 4.56 -1.97 12.39
C LEU A 570 6.01 -2.00 12.89
N ASN A 571 6.55 -0.87 13.36
CA ASN A 571 7.99 -0.73 13.69
C ASN A 571 8.92 -1.16 12.55
N TRP A 572 8.43 -0.97 11.33
CA TRP A 572 9.03 -1.34 10.06
C TRP A 572 9.26 -0.05 9.28
N ALA A 573 10.47 0.17 8.79
CA ALA A 573 10.84 1.42 8.13
C ALA A 573 9.99 1.64 6.85
N SER A 574 9.31 2.77 6.70
CA SER A 574 8.36 2.98 5.58
C SER A 574 9.00 3.31 4.22
N ASP A 575 10.30 3.11 4.04
CA ASP A 575 10.99 3.48 2.80
C ASP A 575 10.56 2.58 1.63
N ALA A 576 10.39 3.17 0.44
CA ALA A 576 10.03 2.46 -0.77
C ALA A 576 11.08 1.39 -1.10
N GLY A 577 10.64 0.12 -1.24
CA GLY A 577 11.53 -1.02 -1.48
C GLY A 577 11.97 -1.76 -0.21
N ASN A 578 11.49 -1.37 0.97
CA ASN A 578 11.82 -2.10 2.19
C ASN A 578 11.22 -3.50 2.20
N GLN A 579 12.10 -4.45 2.53
CA GLN A 579 11.99 -5.89 2.33
C GLN A 579 11.11 -6.59 3.38
N HIS A 580 10.10 -5.90 3.94
CA HIS A 580 9.24 -6.50 4.95
C HIS A 580 8.59 -7.77 4.41
N TRP A 581 8.13 -8.68 5.26
CA TRP A 581 7.53 -9.92 4.76
C TRP A 581 6.31 -10.32 5.57
N TYR A 582 5.17 -9.74 5.22
CA TYR A 582 3.89 -9.98 5.89
C TYR A 582 3.52 -11.46 5.87
N TRP A 583 3.70 -12.12 4.72
CA TRP A 583 3.41 -13.54 4.57
C TRP A 583 4.21 -14.39 5.55
N GLY A 584 5.54 -14.21 5.60
CA GLY A 584 6.37 -14.96 6.54
C GLY A 584 6.09 -14.61 8.00
N HIS A 585 5.84 -13.33 8.31
CA HIS A 585 5.61 -12.89 9.68
C HIS A 585 4.31 -13.42 10.28
N TYR A 586 3.19 -13.27 9.57
CA TYR A 586 1.87 -13.61 10.12
C TYR A 586 1.47 -15.07 9.90
N LEU A 587 1.95 -15.73 8.83
CA LEU A 587 1.61 -17.13 8.57
C LEU A 587 2.70 -18.10 9.07
N GLY A 588 3.91 -17.61 9.39
CA GLY A 588 5.05 -18.48 9.65
C GLY A 588 5.38 -19.34 8.44
N LYS A 589 6.05 -20.49 8.62
CA LYS A 589 6.48 -21.35 7.50
C LYS A 589 5.34 -21.84 6.59
N ASP A 590 4.10 -21.84 7.09
CA ASP A 590 2.91 -22.25 6.34
C ASP A 590 2.69 -21.40 5.08
N TYR A 591 3.18 -20.14 5.05
CA TYR A 591 3.06 -19.26 3.88
C TYR A 591 3.62 -19.93 2.62
N ALA A 592 4.74 -20.64 2.76
CA ALA A 592 5.45 -21.23 1.64
C ALA A 592 4.67 -22.42 1.06
N VAL A 593 4.07 -23.23 1.94
CA VAL A 593 3.23 -24.37 1.55
C VAL A 593 1.96 -23.86 0.86
N LYS A 594 1.27 -22.89 1.48
CA LYS A 594 0.02 -22.32 0.95
C LYS A 594 0.20 -21.66 -0.41
N ALA A 595 1.27 -20.90 -0.61
CA ALA A 595 1.56 -20.29 -1.90
C ALA A 595 1.66 -21.33 -3.03
N PHE A 596 2.35 -22.46 -2.79
CA PHE A 596 2.46 -23.54 -3.78
C PHE A 596 1.18 -24.35 -3.93
N GLU A 597 0.39 -24.56 -2.87
CA GLU A 597 -0.94 -25.19 -2.96
C GLU A 597 -1.86 -24.35 -3.85
N PHE A 598 -1.94 -23.04 -3.61
CA PHE A 598 -2.77 -22.13 -4.41
C PHE A 598 -2.26 -22.02 -5.84
N ALA A 599 -0.96 -21.85 -6.05
CA ALA A 599 -0.39 -21.79 -7.40
C ALA A 599 -0.64 -23.10 -8.17
N ARG A 600 -0.53 -24.27 -7.53
CA ARG A 600 -0.87 -25.54 -8.19
C ARG A 600 -2.36 -25.65 -8.50
N THR A 601 -3.21 -25.13 -7.64
CA THR A 601 -4.67 -25.16 -7.83
C THR A 601 -5.11 -24.31 -9.02
N TYR A 602 -4.59 -23.08 -9.11
CA TYR A 602 -5.05 -22.09 -10.10
C TYR A 602 -4.19 -22.04 -11.37
N ALA A 603 -2.94 -22.53 -11.32
CA ALA A 603 -2.05 -22.69 -12.48
C ALA A 603 -1.56 -24.15 -12.61
N PRO A 604 -2.47 -25.14 -12.78
CA PRO A 604 -2.12 -26.56 -12.71
C PRO A 604 -1.14 -27.02 -13.79
N ASN A 605 -1.15 -26.37 -14.95
CA ASN A 605 -0.32 -26.70 -16.10
C ASN A 605 1.07 -26.02 -16.06
N ALA A 606 1.24 -24.97 -15.26
CA ALA A 606 2.50 -24.26 -15.15
C ALA A 606 3.50 -25.03 -14.28
N LYS A 607 4.79 -24.84 -14.58
CA LYS A 607 5.88 -25.27 -13.69
C LYS A 607 6.12 -24.23 -12.59
N LEU A 608 6.25 -24.68 -11.35
CA LEU A 608 6.31 -23.82 -10.18
C LEU A 608 7.70 -23.84 -9.55
N PHE A 609 8.32 -22.67 -9.46
CA PHE A 609 9.69 -22.47 -9.02
C PHE A 609 9.78 -21.66 -7.73
N VAL A 610 10.82 -21.95 -6.94
CA VAL A 610 11.39 -21.01 -5.96
C VAL A 610 12.64 -20.40 -6.59
N ASN A 611 12.80 -19.08 -6.56
CA ASN A 611 13.91 -18.37 -7.18
C ASN A 611 14.72 -17.57 -6.15
N ASP A 612 16.04 -17.50 -6.30
CA ASP A 612 16.93 -16.73 -5.41
C ASP A 612 18.28 -16.39 -6.08
N TYR A 613 19.03 -15.46 -5.48
CA TYR A 613 20.36 -15.00 -5.93
C TYR A 613 21.48 -15.32 -4.92
N ASN A 614 22.73 -15.04 -5.32
CA ASN A 614 23.96 -15.33 -4.57
C ASN A 614 24.21 -16.83 -4.32
N LEU A 615 23.54 -17.72 -5.05
CA LEU A 615 23.63 -19.16 -4.81
C LEU A 615 24.99 -19.72 -5.27
N GLU A 616 25.58 -19.10 -6.28
CA GLU A 616 26.91 -19.36 -6.83
C GLU A 616 28.05 -18.91 -5.91
N SER A 617 27.81 -17.88 -5.10
CA SER A 617 28.80 -17.29 -4.20
C SER A 617 28.60 -17.65 -2.74
N ASN A 618 27.41 -18.08 -2.33
CA ASN A 618 27.06 -18.42 -0.95
C ASN A 618 26.46 -19.85 -0.82
N PRO A 619 27.33 -20.87 -0.62
CA PRO A 619 26.88 -22.26 -0.46
C PRO A 619 25.95 -22.50 0.73
N ALA A 620 26.04 -21.69 1.78
CA ALA A 620 25.15 -21.78 2.94
C ALA A 620 23.73 -21.31 2.60
N LYS A 621 23.61 -20.23 1.81
CA LYS A 621 22.32 -19.76 1.28
C LYS A 621 21.69 -20.78 0.35
N LEU A 622 22.47 -21.36 -0.55
CA LEU A 622 22.03 -22.46 -1.43
C LEU A 622 21.52 -23.67 -0.64
N ALA A 623 22.23 -24.09 0.42
CA ALA A 623 21.78 -25.19 1.26
C ALA A 623 20.45 -24.87 1.95
N GLU A 624 20.27 -23.64 2.43
CA GLU A 624 19.04 -23.23 3.10
C GLU A 624 17.85 -23.09 2.12
N LEU A 625 18.08 -22.62 0.89
CA LEU A 625 17.06 -22.62 -0.16
C LEU A 625 16.61 -24.06 -0.50
N ILE A 626 17.54 -25.02 -0.53
CA ILE A 626 17.19 -26.44 -0.73
C ILE A 626 16.37 -26.97 0.45
N ASN A 627 16.67 -26.56 1.69
CA ASN A 627 15.86 -26.91 2.86
C ASN A 627 14.46 -26.28 2.78
N PHE A 628 14.34 -25.06 2.28
CA PHE A 628 13.06 -24.38 2.01
C PHE A 628 12.21 -25.17 1.02
N VAL A 629 12.80 -25.59 -0.10
CA VAL A 629 12.13 -26.41 -1.12
C VAL A 629 11.69 -27.77 -0.56
N LYS A 630 12.57 -28.45 0.20
CA LYS A 630 12.24 -29.73 0.85
C LYS A 630 11.08 -29.58 1.83
N TYR A 631 11.07 -28.51 2.62
CA TYR A 631 9.98 -28.26 3.56
C TYR A 631 8.63 -28.14 2.85
N ILE A 632 8.57 -27.43 1.72
CA ILE A 632 7.32 -27.33 0.92
C ILE A 632 6.86 -28.72 0.45
N ASP A 633 7.77 -29.52 -0.12
CA ASP A 633 7.46 -30.88 -0.59
C ASP A 633 7.00 -31.81 0.55
N GLU A 634 7.64 -31.72 1.72
CA GLU A 634 7.35 -32.58 2.87
C GLU A 634 6.05 -32.22 3.60
N ASN A 635 5.51 -31.01 3.36
CA ASN A 635 4.32 -30.49 4.04
C ASN A 635 3.08 -30.38 3.13
N GLY A 636 3.03 -31.13 2.02
CA GLY A 636 1.80 -31.34 1.24
C GLY A 636 1.69 -30.55 -0.07
N ALA A 637 2.65 -29.68 -0.36
CA ALA A 637 2.76 -28.98 -1.63
C ALA A 637 3.85 -29.61 -2.53
N HIS A 638 4.06 -29.09 -3.73
CA HIS A 638 5.10 -29.58 -4.63
C HIS A 638 5.78 -28.47 -5.41
N VAL A 639 7.12 -28.43 -5.33
CA VAL A 639 7.98 -27.52 -6.11
C VAL A 639 8.50 -28.27 -7.34
N ASP A 640 8.25 -27.77 -8.55
CA ASP A 640 8.79 -28.39 -9.77
C ASP A 640 10.29 -28.08 -9.94
N GLY A 641 10.71 -26.88 -9.57
CA GLY A 641 12.04 -26.37 -9.90
C GLY A 641 12.63 -25.34 -8.95
N ILE A 642 13.93 -25.10 -9.11
CA ILE A 642 14.72 -24.07 -8.42
C ILE A 642 15.33 -23.13 -9.47
N GLY A 643 15.04 -21.85 -9.33
CA GLY A 643 15.65 -20.77 -10.10
C GLY A 643 16.91 -20.26 -9.43
N THR A 644 17.96 -20.02 -10.21
CA THR A 644 19.12 -19.24 -9.81
C THR A 644 19.19 -17.98 -10.67
N GLN A 645 19.14 -16.81 -10.03
CA GLN A 645 19.13 -15.52 -10.73
C GLN A 645 20.39 -15.34 -11.57
N MET A 646 21.56 -15.71 -11.02
CA MET A 646 22.85 -15.55 -11.69
C MET A 646 23.22 -14.09 -12.01
N HIS A 647 22.87 -13.15 -11.13
CA HIS A 647 23.47 -11.82 -11.11
C HIS A 647 24.93 -11.91 -10.65
N VAL A 648 25.88 -11.79 -11.59
CA VAL A 648 27.30 -12.04 -11.29
C VAL A 648 28.20 -10.93 -11.82
N ASN A 649 29.41 -10.86 -11.26
CA ASN A 649 30.48 -10.04 -11.79
C ASN A 649 31.35 -10.86 -12.76
N VAL A 650 32.01 -10.18 -13.72
CA VAL A 650 32.94 -10.77 -14.70
C VAL A 650 34.07 -11.61 -14.07
N ASN A 651 34.35 -11.44 -12.78
CA ASN A 651 35.38 -12.20 -12.06
C ASN A 651 34.89 -13.52 -11.42
N ILE A 652 33.62 -13.90 -11.59
CA ILE A 652 33.10 -15.17 -11.06
C ILE A 652 33.90 -16.38 -11.59
N SER A 653 34.25 -17.30 -10.70
CA SER A 653 35.04 -18.48 -11.07
C SER A 653 34.18 -19.64 -11.59
N LYS A 654 34.73 -20.47 -12.48
CA LYS A 654 34.06 -21.69 -12.95
C LYS A 654 33.79 -22.65 -11.78
N GLU A 655 34.69 -22.73 -10.81
CA GLU A 655 34.56 -23.61 -9.65
C GLU A 655 33.31 -23.27 -8.82
N GLN A 656 33.03 -21.98 -8.61
CA GLN A 656 31.82 -21.51 -7.92
C GLN A 656 30.55 -21.91 -8.67
N VAL A 657 30.51 -21.62 -9.97
CA VAL A 657 29.36 -21.90 -10.84
C VAL A 657 29.10 -23.41 -10.95
N ASP A 658 30.15 -24.21 -11.18
CA ASP A 658 30.07 -25.67 -11.24
C ASP A 658 29.56 -26.26 -9.92
N ALA A 659 30.05 -25.77 -8.77
CA ALA A 659 29.64 -26.27 -7.47
C ALA A 659 28.16 -26.01 -7.20
N MET A 660 27.65 -24.83 -7.54
CA MET A 660 26.23 -24.50 -7.43
C MET A 660 25.38 -25.40 -8.33
N PHE A 661 25.69 -25.51 -9.63
CA PHE A 661 24.88 -26.31 -10.55
C PHE A 661 24.88 -27.80 -10.19
N LYS A 662 26.00 -28.37 -9.75
CA LYS A 662 26.05 -29.76 -9.26
C LYS A 662 25.16 -29.95 -8.04
N THR A 663 25.17 -29.00 -7.11
CA THR A 663 24.36 -29.04 -5.89
C THR A 663 22.88 -28.92 -6.20
N LEU A 664 22.50 -28.00 -7.09
CA LEU A 664 21.14 -27.84 -7.59
C LEU A 664 20.67 -29.10 -8.33
N ALA A 665 21.45 -29.63 -9.26
CA ALA A 665 21.13 -30.85 -10.01
C ALA A 665 20.86 -32.05 -9.10
N ALA A 666 21.63 -32.20 -8.02
CA ALA A 666 21.47 -33.28 -7.04
C ALA A 666 20.11 -33.29 -6.32
N THR A 667 19.34 -32.19 -6.36
CA THR A 667 17.98 -32.14 -5.81
C THR A 667 16.96 -32.94 -6.64
N GLY A 668 17.27 -33.24 -7.90
CA GLY A 668 16.32 -33.84 -8.85
C GLY A 668 15.26 -32.88 -9.40
N LYS A 669 15.28 -31.61 -9.00
CA LYS A 669 14.36 -30.56 -9.47
C LYS A 669 14.74 -30.01 -10.85
N LEU A 670 13.80 -29.36 -11.52
CA LEU A 670 14.13 -28.54 -12.70
C LEU A 670 15.00 -27.37 -12.26
N ILE A 671 16.07 -27.08 -12.99
CA ILE A 671 16.98 -25.96 -12.71
C ILE A 671 16.83 -24.92 -13.82
N ARG A 672 16.62 -23.67 -13.43
CA ARG A 672 16.46 -22.55 -14.36
C ARG A 672 17.48 -21.46 -14.04
N ILE A 673 18.15 -20.93 -15.06
CA ILE A 673 18.82 -19.63 -14.95
C ILE A 673 17.76 -18.57 -15.23
N THR A 674 17.46 -17.73 -14.24
CA THR A 674 16.26 -16.86 -14.27
C THR A 674 16.54 -15.41 -14.64
N GLU A 675 17.75 -14.88 -14.38
CA GLU A 675 18.04 -13.44 -14.47
C GLU A 675 19.53 -13.17 -14.80
N LEU A 676 20.14 -13.92 -15.74
CA LEU A 676 21.59 -13.81 -15.99
C LEU A 676 21.98 -12.44 -16.54
N ASP A 677 22.86 -11.77 -15.81
CA ASP A 677 23.63 -10.60 -16.23
C ASP A 677 25.07 -10.69 -15.70
N VAL A 678 26.04 -10.11 -16.42
CA VAL A 678 27.47 -10.19 -16.08
C VAL A 678 28.07 -8.80 -15.96
N ALA A 679 28.00 -8.23 -14.76
CA ALA A 679 28.42 -6.88 -14.44
C ALA A 679 29.95 -6.71 -14.41
N PHE A 680 30.44 -5.52 -14.74
CA PHE A 680 31.84 -5.15 -14.49
C PHE A 680 32.05 -4.68 -13.04
N GLY A 681 30.99 -4.19 -12.40
CA GLY A 681 31.04 -3.56 -11.10
C GLY A 681 31.35 -2.07 -11.24
N VAL A 682 30.43 -1.23 -10.78
CA VAL A 682 30.52 0.23 -10.91
C VAL A 682 30.36 0.88 -9.55
N GLU A 683 31.23 1.86 -9.27
CA GLU A 683 31.09 2.71 -8.10
C GLU A 683 29.88 3.64 -8.28
N GLU A 684 29.14 3.88 -7.20
CA GLU A 684 27.94 4.71 -7.23
C GLU A 684 28.19 6.08 -7.87
N GLY A 685 27.29 6.48 -8.78
CA GLY A 685 27.38 7.74 -9.52
C GLY A 685 28.37 7.74 -10.70
N LYS A 686 29.03 6.61 -11.00
CA LYS A 686 29.92 6.48 -12.16
C LYS A 686 29.28 5.69 -13.30
N THR A 687 29.96 5.66 -14.44
CA THR A 687 29.63 4.82 -15.59
C THR A 687 30.88 4.11 -16.06
N VAL A 688 30.77 2.82 -16.34
CA VAL A 688 31.89 2.03 -16.88
C VAL A 688 32.02 2.27 -18.38
N THR A 689 33.26 2.38 -18.84
CA THR A 689 33.63 2.24 -20.25
C THR A 689 34.56 1.03 -20.35
N PRO A 690 34.03 -0.18 -20.59
CA PRO A 690 34.84 -1.39 -20.56
C PRO A 690 35.88 -1.36 -21.69
N SER A 691 37.11 -1.76 -21.38
CA SER A 691 38.13 -1.99 -22.41
C SER A 691 37.79 -3.21 -23.28
N ALA A 692 38.40 -3.30 -24.47
CA ALA A 692 38.27 -4.47 -25.34
C ALA A 692 38.56 -5.79 -24.61
N GLN A 693 39.58 -5.83 -23.75
CA GLN A 693 39.91 -7.03 -22.97
C GLN A 693 38.84 -7.37 -21.93
N GLN A 694 38.21 -6.37 -21.30
CA GLN A 694 37.11 -6.58 -20.37
C GLN A 694 35.87 -7.11 -21.10
N LEU A 695 35.55 -6.59 -22.29
CA LEU A 695 34.47 -7.11 -23.13
C LEU A 695 34.72 -8.57 -23.54
N ILE A 696 35.96 -8.93 -23.88
CA ILE A 696 36.35 -10.32 -24.14
C ILE A 696 36.13 -11.20 -22.90
N SER A 697 36.62 -10.76 -21.73
CA SER A 697 36.42 -11.49 -20.47
C SER A 697 34.95 -11.66 -20.12
N GLN A 698 34.10 -10.65 -20.38
CA GLN A 698 32.65 -10.75 -20.19
C GLN A 698 32.06 -11.83 -21.11
N GLY A 699 32.44 -11.87 -22.38
CA GLY A 699 31.98 -12.92 -23.30
C GLY A 699 32.46 -14.32 -22.93
N ASP A 700 33.70 -14.45 -22.46
CA ASP A 700 34.20 -15.72 -21.91
C ASP A 700 33.43 -16.14 -20.64
N THR A 701 33.00 -15.20 -19.83
CA THR A 701 32.22 -15.46 -18.60
C THR A 701 30.80 -15.94 -18.93
N TYR A 702 30.10 -15.28 -19.86
CA TYR A 702 28.80 -15.77 -20.36
C TYR A 702 28.92 -17.18 -20.91
N ARG A 703 29.95 -17.44 -21.74
CA ARG A 703 30.20 -18.77 -22.30
C ARG A 703 30.44 -19.79 -21.19
N MET A 704 31.30 -19.47 -20.22
CA MET A 704 31.65 -20.35 -19.12
C MET A 704 30.42 -20.74 -18.28
N ILE A 705 29.56 -19.79 -17.95
CA ILE A 705 28.36 -20.02 -17.13
C ILE A 705 27.40 -20.98 -17.86
N LEU A 706 27.08 -20.69 -19.12
CA LEU A 706 26.15 -21.50 -19.89
C LEU A 706 26.70 -22.90 -20.19
N SER A 707 27.99 -23.02 -20.54
CA SER A 707 28.63 -24.33 -20.68
C SER A 707 28.58 -25.11 -19.38
N SER A 708 28.82 -24.46 -18.23
CA SER A 708 28.77 -25.11 -16.92
C SER A 708 27.35 -25.57 -16.56
N TYR A 709 26.32 -24.80 -16.93
CA TYR A 709 24.92 -25.23 -16.78
C TYR A 709 24.63 -26.49 -17.62
N PHE A 710 25.02 -26.48 -18.89
CA PHE A 710 24.78 -27.60 -19.79
C PHE A 710 25.58 -28.86 -19.44
N GLU A 711 26.78 -28.71 -18.89
CA GLU A 711 27.65 -29.82 -18.46
C GLU A 711 27.18 -30.46 -17.15
N ASN A 712 26.76 -29.63 -16.18
CA ASN A 712 26.54 -30.10 -14.80
C ASN A 712 25.06 -30.34 -14.44
N VAL A 713 24.12 -29.75 -15.17
CA VAL A 713 22.69 -30.01 -14.99
C VAL A 713 22.24 -31.04 -16.04
N PRO A 714 21.67 -32.18 -15.65
CA PRO A 714 21.15 -33.15 -16.62
C PRO A 714 20.12 -32.53 -17.56
N GLU A 715 20.12 -32.93 -18.84
CA GLU A 715 19.26 -32.34 -19.88
C GLU A 715 17.77 -32.32 -19.49
N ALA A 716 17.26 -33.38 -18.85
CA ALA A 716 15.88 -33.45 -18.38
C ALA A 716 15.54 -32.48 -17.23
N GLN A 717 16.55 -31.95 -16.55
CA GLN A 717 16.41 -30.93 -15.51
C GLN A 717 16.65 -29.52 -16.04
N GLN A 718 17.14 -29.35 -17.28
CA GLN A 718 17.39 -28.02 -17.85
C GLN A 718 16.08 -27.35 -18.27
N SER A 719 15.58 -26.41 -17.46
CA SER A 719 14.28 -25.76 -17.73
C SER A 719 14.39 -24.64 -18.77
N ALA A 720 15.27 -23.66 -18.52
CA ALA A 720 15.42 -22.48 -19.35
C ALA A 720 16.65 -21.66 -18.92
N VAL A 721 17.05 -20.76 -19.82
CA VAL A 721 18.04 -19.71 -19.54
C VAL A 721 17.40 -18.37 -19.87
N THR A 722 17.31 -17.47 -18.91
CA THR A 722 16.89 -16.08 -19.12
C THR A 722 18.10 -15.16 -19.02
N ILE A 723 18.29 -14.29 -20.01
CA ILE A 723 19.18 -13.12 -19.91
C ILE A 723 18.38 -11.96 -19.32
N TRP A 724 18.91 -11.24 -18.33
CA TRP A 724 18.19 -10.14 -17.69
C TRP A 724 18.54 -8.81 -18.33
N THR A 725 17.54 -8.14 -18.93
CA THR A 725 17.63 -6.99 -19.84
C THR A 725 18.30 -7.32 -21.18
N LEU A 726 17.94 -6.55 -22.22
CA LEU A 726 18.40 -6.78 -23.58
C LEU A 726 19.80 -6.19 -23.78
N SER A 727 19.96 -4.93 -23.40
CA SER A 727 21.10 -4.12 -23.81
C SER A 727 21.63 -3.23 -22.70
N ASP A 728 22.85 -2.72 -22.88
CA ASP A 728 23.46 -1.74 -21.97
C ASP A 728 22.81 -0.32 -22.08
N ASN A 729 21.62 -0.21 -22.65
CA ASN A 729 20.92 1.07 -22.75
C ASN A 729 20.57 1.58 -21.34
N LYS A 730 20.87 2.86 -21.07
CA LYS A 730 20.63 3.47 -19.75
C LYS A 730 19.18 3.36 -19.28
N LYS A 731 18.20 3.28 -20.19
CA LYS A 731 16.78 3.08 -19.85
C LYS A 731 16.53 1.72 -19.20
N GLU A 732 17.27 0.68 -19.58
CA GLU A 732 17.16 -0.65 -18.98
C GLU A 732 17.81 -0.73 -17.59
N HIS A 733 18.71 0.21 -17.27
CA HIS A 733 19.51 0.23 -16.04
C HIS A 733 19.23 1.42 -15.14
N GLU A 734 18.02 2.01 -15.20
CA GLU A 734 17.67 3.15 -14.35
C GLU A 734 17.64 2.76 -12.86
N TYR A 735 17.10 1.58 -12.57
CA TYR A 735 16.87 1.07 -11.22
C TYR A 735 17.78 -0.12 -10.83
N TRP A 736 18.43 -0.75 -11.80
CA TRP A 736 19.29 -1.93 -11.60
C TRP A 736 20.60 -1.78 -12.38
N LEU A 737 21.74 -1.99 -11.71
CA LEU A 737 23.10 -1.87 -12.30
C LEU A 737 23.37 -0.53 -13.01
N LYS A 738 22.92 0.57 -12.40
CA LYS A 738 23.04 1.92 -12.96
C LYS A 738 24.48 2.27 -13.32
N GLY A 739 24.72 2.53 -14.60
CA GLY A 739 26.04 2.90 -15.13
C GLY A 739 26.95 1.73 -15.46
N ASP A 740 26.51 0.47 -15.29
CA ASP A 740 27.23 -0.72 -15.75
C ASP A 740 26.90 -1.04 -17.23
N ALA A 741 27.52 -2.08 -17.77
CA ALA A 741 27.34 -2.59 -19.14
C ALA A 741 27.25 -4.13 -19.16
N PRO A 742 26.25 -4.74 -18.51
CA PRO A 742 26.27 -6.16 -18.17
C PRO A 742 25.71 -7.08 -19.27
N ASN A 743 25.10 -6.54 -20.33
CA ASN A 743 24.26 -7.30 -21.27
C ASN A 743 25.02 -7.81 -22.50
N ILE A 744 24.30 -8.52 -23.37
CA ILE A 744 24.84 -9.11 -24.61
C ILE A 744 24.74 -8.18 -25.82
N PHE A 745 23.94 -7.12 -25.72
CA PHE A 745 23.88 -6.02 -26.70
C PHE A 745 24.36 -4.72 -26.06
N ASP A 746 24.99 -3.85 -26.85
CA ASP A 746 25.41 -2.52 -26.40
C ASP A 746 24.24 -1.53 -26.39
N SER A 747 24.47 -0.30 -25.92
CA SER A 747 23.43 0.73 -25.81
C SER A 747 22.74 1.13 -27.12
N ASN A 748 23.32 0.78 -28.28
CA ASN A 748 22.79 0.99 -29.63
C ASN A 748 22.24 -0.30 -30.26
N TYR A 749 22.01 -1.31 -29.42
CA TYR A 749 21.54 -2.64 -29.78
C TYR A 749 22.48 -3.42 -30.72
N GLN A 750 23.76 -3.07 -30.79
CA GLN A 750 24.75 -3.86 -31.52
C GLN A 750 25.24 -5.04 -30.66
N ARG A 751 25.56 -6.15 -31.32
CA ARG A 751 26.01 -7.38 -30.62
C ARG A 751 27.38 -7.15 -29.99
N LYS A 752 27.52 -7.53 -28.71
CA LYS A 752 28.80 -7.51 -27.98
C LYS A 752 29.55 -8.84 -28.11
N VAL A 753 30.79 -8.88 -27.63
CA VAL A 753 31.53 -10.15 -27.46
C VAL A 753 30.76 -11.13 -26.56
N ALA A 754 29.95 -10.62 -25.63
CA ALA A 754 29.02 -11.41 -24.83
C ALA A 754 27.97 -12.17 -25.66
N TYR A 755 27.46 -11.59 -26.75
CA TYR A 755 26.57 -12.27 -27.69
C TYR A 755 27.24 -13.50 -28.31
N LYS A 756 28.50 -13.34 -28.75
CA LYS A 756 29.33 -14.46 -29.24
C LYS A 756 29.46 -15.55 -28.19
N GLY A 757 29.79 -15.18 -26.95
CA GLY A 757 29.93 -16.12 -25.84
C GLY A 757 28.69 -16.97 -25.58
N VAL A 758 27.50 -16.36 -25.64
CA VAL A 758 26.22 -17.06 -25.51
C VAL A 758 26.00 -18.05 -26.66
N CYS A 759 26.20 -17.62 -27.91
CA CYS A 759 26.01 -18.46 -29.08
C CYS A 759 26.96 -19.67 -29.07
N ASP A 760 28.24 -19.44 -28.75
CA ASP A 760 29.25 -20.49 -28.68
C ASP A 760 28.95 -21.53 -27.59
N ALA A 761 28.45 -21.11 -26.42
CA ALA A 761 28.04 -22.04 -25.38
C ALA A 761 26.84 -22.90 -25.78
N ILE A 762 25.88 -22.31 -26.51
CA ILE A 762 24.73 -23.06 -27.04
C ILE A 762 25.19 -24.11 -28.05
N ALA A 763 26.10 -23.75 -28.96
CA ALA A 763 26.67 -24.67 -29.95
C ALA A 763 27.64 -25.70 -29.35
N GLY A 764 28.29 -25.38 -28.23
CA GLY A 764 29.35 -26.21 -27.63
C GLY A 764 30.71 -26.08 -28.32
N GLU A 765 30.87 -25.12 -29.24
CA GLU A 765 32.08 -24.85 -30.01
C GLU A 765 32.18 -23.36 -30.39
N ASP A 766 33.35 -22.92 -30.87
CA ASP A 766 33.53 -21.55 -31.40
C ASP A 766 32.96 -21.46 -32.82
N ILE A 767 31.79 -20.84 -32.97
CA ILE A 767 31.07 -20.76 -34.25
C ILE A 767 31.86 -19.94 -35.28
N ALA A 768 32.67 -18.96 -34.84
CA ALA A 768 33.42 -18.10 -35.76
C ALA A 768 34.45 -18.88 -36.57
N GLY A 769 34.88 -20.06 -36.10
CA GLY A 769 35.75 -20.97 -36.85
C GLY A 769 35.07 -21.63 -38.06
N THR A 770 33.75 -21.55 -38.16
CA THR A 770 32.96 -22.15 -39.24
C THR A 770 32.65 -21.20 -40.40
N PHE A 771 32.91 -19.89 -40.24
CA PHE A 771 32.64 -18.88 -41.26
C PHE A 771 33.54 -19.05 -42.48
N SER A 772 32.97 -18.91 -43.67
CA SER A 772 33.63 -19.07 -44.96
C SER A 772 33.91 -17.72 -45.62
N GLY A 773 34.81 -17.69 -46.62
CA GLY A 773 35.12 -16.46 -47.36
C GLY A 773 33.90 -15.78 -48.03
N GLU A 774 32.84 -16.53 -48.31
CA GLU A 774 31.59 -15.99 -48.86
C GLU A 774 30.78 -15.22 -47.80
N ASP A 775 30.81 -15.68 -46.54
CA ASP A 775 30.14 -14.99 -45.42
C ASP A 775 30.75 -13.61 -45.20
N TRP A 776 32.08 -13.54 -45.23
CA TRP A 776 32.86 -12.29 -45.17
C TRP A 776 32.55 -11.34 -46.32
N LYS A 777 32.42 -11.87 -47.54
CA LYS A 777 32.10 -11.09 -48.74
C LYS A 777 30.69 -10.47 -48.66
N ASN A 778 29.71 -11.25 -48.21
CA ASN A 778 28.34 -10.79 -48.05
C ASN A 778 28.18 -9.70 -46.97
N LEU A 779 29.06 -9.66 -45.96
CA LEU A 779 29.05 -8.62 -44.94
C LEU A 779 29.37 -7.24 -45.55
N HIS A 780 30.40 -7.17 -46.41
CA HIS A 780 30.85 -5.91 -47.02
C HIS A 780 30.00 -5.49 -48.23
N GLU A 781 29.39 -6.41 -48.97
CA GLU A 781 28.46 -6.06 -50.07
C GLU A 781 27.17 -5.40 -49.56
N LYS A 782 26.72 -5.72 -48.35
CA LYS A 782 25.58 -5.03 -47.71
C LYS A 782 25.87 -3.60 -47.27
N GLU A 783 27.14 -3.26 -47.00
CA GLU A 783 27.53 -1.90 -46.64
C GLU A 783 27.55 -0.95 -47.85
N GLU A 784 27.86 -1.47 -49.04
CA GLU A 784 27.85 -0.70 -50.30
C GLU A 784 26.44 -0.30 -50.75
N GLU A 785 25.40 -1.12 -50.49
CA GLU A 785 24.00 -0.78 -50.85
C GLU A 785 23.34 0.28 -49.95
N VAL A 786 23.91 0.58 -48.78
CA VAL A 786 23.35 1.56 -47.81
C VAL A 786 23.96 2.96 -47.99
N THR A 787 24.94 3.12 -48.88
CA THR A 787 25.65 4.39 -49.14
C THR A 787 25.30 5.07 -50.48
N GLU A 788 24.28 4.59 -51.20
CA GLU A 788 23.58 5.31 -52.29
C GLU A 788 22.20 5.82 -51.83
#